data_AF-A0AAV1JSD2-F1
#
_entry.id   AF-A0AAV1JSD2-F1
#
_cell.length_a   1.000
_cell.length_b   1.000
_cell.length_c   1.000
_cell.angle_alpha   90.00
_cell.angle_beta   90.00
_cell.angle_gamma   90.00
#
_symmetry.space_group_name_H-M   'P 1'
#
loop_
_entity.id
_entity.type
_entity.pdbx_description
1 polymer ?
#
loop_
_entity_poly.entity_id
_entity_poly.type
_entity_poly.pdbx_seq_one_letter_code
_entity_poly.pdbx_strand_id
1 'polypeptide(L)'
;QNSPNIPTHKLLYYLYPYNAFLTKAHAKNVETVLDNLRIDSKPKWSISLQGVEFKEKQALLSMEVNGSRSEFAVPCGERRTKREEKGIVKTEYQSRLLNELLLSHSVGDFCIVGPKGCGKSLLVTQLSSLLGYTMEPIVLYQDMTARDLIQQRTTLDNGDTVWRNSALVEAALNGRLAVLDGLHRIHASTLAVLHRLVHDRELQLHDGTRLIRHDRYDDLLKSGLSPQQLEDSGVKRIHPAFRIIALAEPPVLGRGPHWLSPEILSLFIFHEMRNLSKKEEIFIIKSLYGEISDPLHSIIDLADQLRHSDDSTLKNLSSSLSTRQLLRIASRMSQYPTDSAYETIQRTFLAKFLPNLARRALDGACQKIGIEPPVRFGRFEPEIKVSCAIQNGVLTIGNTKTEIYKTQALTKVPDILFYDVPQHMRLLEWLLQDLLLGNHLLLVGNQGVGKNKIADRLLQLLNRPREYIQLHRDTTVQSLTVQPNVRDGVVIYEDSPLVKAVKNGHVLVVDEADKAPTHVTCILKTLVENGEMILSDGRRIVPKDMMESSAGDVATFIPVHEDFKMIVLANRPGFPFLGNDFFASLGDLFSCHAVDNPSIESELTLLRSYGPDVPEGVMKKLVQAFASLRNMADQGQLTYPYSTRELVNIVKHLQKYPDEDLATAIGNVFDFDRYSKDMADTLLEVLHASGLPIEGVLDGRSKEALKKIQLTVERFSGQDTSSPKHGKEDPKNEPHVGGNMWAGGTGGRDTAGLGGKGGPYRLDKGHDVHQLSEVEKQDVPEHVKKAAREMNRKVFAERLKEIKMSEYDANLYGNFLKAVQPQISALRGVLAELQAKKKERQWSRHQTSGELDDGKIIEGITGERSIYRRRAEQEPPPGSPPEKPKRLRLVLDLSGSMYRFNSYDGRLERSMEAVVLLTEALKGYETRIRYDMFGHSGEEHALELIRVDRPPENEKERLVIIRTMHAHAQFCWSGDNTLPAAKHAISTLGNEDTDESIVLILSDANLRRYGIPPEELGGIMTSDPRVQAHVIFIGSLGDEADMLRRKLPAGHAHICMDVASLPQIMQQIFASSLLQDS
;
A
#
# COMPACT_ATOMS: atom_id res chain seq x y z
N GLN A 1 -12.45 -10.10 -45.99
CA GLN A 1 -13.66 -10.63 -46.65
C GLN A 1 -14.92 -9.96 -46.09
N ASN A 2 -15.15 -9.96 -44.77
CA ASN A 2 -16.36 -9.36 -44.19
C ASN A 2 -16.35 -7.81 -44.17
N SER A 3 -15.18 -7.16 -44.12
CA SER A 3 -15.07 -5.70 -44.16
C SER A 3 -13.75 -5.27 -44.82
N PRO A 4 -13.72 -5.08 -46.15
CA PRO A 4 -12.48 -4.83 -46.90
C PRO A 4 -11.89 -3.42 -46.68
N ASN A 5 -12.68 -2.47 -46.17
CA ASN A 5 -12.29 -1.05 -46.08
C ASN A 5 -11.70 -0.62 -44.74
N ILE A 6 -11.30 -1.58 -43.90
CA ILE A 6 -10.62 -1.27 -42.63
C ILE A 6 -9.17 -0.85 -42.97
N PRO A 7 -8.70 0.30 -42.46
CA PRO A 7 -7.31 0.71 -42.67
C PRO A 7 -6.31 -0.32 -42.13
N THR A 8 -5.23 -0.58 -42.87
CA THR A 8 -4.17 -1.53 -42.46
C THR A 8 -3.59 -1.20 -41.08
N HIS A 9 -3.40 0.09 -40.78
CA HIS A 9 -2.95 0.55 -39.47
C HIS A 9 -3.86 0.06 -38.34
N LYS A 10 -5.18 0.10 -38.53
CA LYS A 10 -6.14 -0.33 -37.50
C LYS A 10 -6.05 -1.82 -37.21
N LEU A 11 -5.87 -2.64 -38.25
CA LEU A 11 -5.64 -4.07 -38.10
C LEU A 11 -4.36 -4.36 -37.29
N LEU A 12 -3.26 -3.65 -37.61
CA LEU A 12 -2.00 -3.76 -36.84
C LEU A 12 -2.19 -3.29 -35.39
N TYR A 13 -2.93 -2.20 -35.19
CA TYR A 13 -3.21 -1.66 -33.86
C TYR A 13 -4.04 -2.61 -33.00
N TYR A 14 -4.97 -3.36 -33.60
CA TYR A 14 -5.73 -4.37 -32.88
C TYR A 14 -4.88 -5.58 -32.48
N LEU A 15 -3.85 -5.92 -33.24
CA LEU A 15 -2.92 -6.98 -32.85
C LEU A 15 -1.94 -6.50 -31.77
N TYR A 16 -1.54 -5.24 -31.84
CA TYR A 16 -0.59 -4.66 -30.91
C TYR A 16 -0.85 -3.14 -30.70
N PRO A 17 -1.63 -2.76 -29.68
CA PRO A 17 -1.95 -1.36 -29.38
C PRO A 17 -0.73 -0.66 -28.75
N TYR A 18 0.25 -0.36 -29.60
CA TYR A 18 1.58 0.06 -29.19
C TYR A 18 1.60 1.36 -28.38
N ASN A 19 0.61 2.25 -28.50
CA ASN A 19 0.57 3.47 -27.67
C ASN A 19 0.21 3.18 -26.20
N ALA A 20 -0.55 2.11 -25.96
CA ALA A 20 -0.90 1.67 -24.61
C ALA A 20 0.19 0.77 -24.01
N PHE A 21 0.94 0.06 -24.86
CA PHE A 21 1.88 -0.98 -24.45
C PHE A 21 3.35 -0.56 -24.45
N LEU A 22 3.70 0.55 -25.12
CA LEU A 22 5.07 1.04 -25.21
C LEU A 22 5.23 2.45 -24.64
N THR A 23 6.47 2.80 -24.29
CA THR A 23 6.84 4.18 -23.94
C THR A 23 6.64 5.12 -25.13
N LYS A 24 6.46 6.43 -24.87
CA LYS A 24 6.31 7.45 -25.93
C LYS A 24 7.45 7.37 -26.97
N ALA A 25 8.68 7.11 -26.54
CA ALA A 25 9.83 6.95 -27.42
C ALA A 25 9.73 5.71 -28.32
N HIS A 26 9.41 4.54 -27.73
CA HIS A 26 9.25 3.31 -28.49
C HIS A 26 8.03 3.33 -29.42
N ALA A 27 6.91 3.94 -29.00
CA ALA A 27 5.75 4.16 -29.86
C ALA A 27 6.11 5.00 -31.09
N LYS A 28 6.91 6.05 -30.92
CA LYS A 28 7.41 6.87 -32.04
C LYS A 28 8.31 6.09 -33.01
N ASN A 29 9.08 5.13 -32.50
CA ASN A 29 9.87 4.22 -33.35
C ASN A 29 8.95 3.33 -34.19
N VAL A 30 7.86 2.80 -33.60
CA VAL A 30 6.84 2.04 -34.35
C VAL A 30 6.19 2.91 -35.41
N GLU A 31 5.80 4.15 -35.09
CA GLU A 31 5.25 5.10 -36.06
C GLU A 31 6.21 5.36 -37.22
N THR A 32 7.51 5.52 -36.93
CA THR A 32 8.55 5.69 -37.97
C THR A 32 8.65 4.48 -38.89
N VAL A 33 8.53 3.26 -38.33
CA VAL A 33 8.50 2.03 -39.13
C VAL A 33 7.25 1.95 -40.00
N LEU A 34 6.08 2.33 -39.47
CA LEU A 34 4.83 2.37 -40.23
C LEU A 34 4.91 3.38 -41.39
N ASP A 35 5.48 4.56 -41.15
CA ASP A 35 5.70 5.58 -42.17
C ASP A 35 6.65 5.07 -43.27
N ASN A 36 7.74 4.39 -42.89
CA ASN A 36 8.65 3.74 -43.84
C ASN A 36 7.96 2.67 -44.70
N LEU A 37 6.99 1.96 -44.13
CA LEU A 37 6.14 0.99 -44.82
C LEU A 37 4.97 1.63 -45.59
N ARG A 38 4.88 2.97 -45.61
CA ARG A 38 3.80 3.75 -46.24
C ARG A 38 2.42 3.43 -45.66
N ILE A 39 2.36 3.10 -44.39
CA ILE A 39 1.13 2.87 -43.64
C ILE A 39 0.81 4.15 -42.86
N ASP A 40 -0.31 4.80 -43.20
CA ASP A 40 -0.78 5.98 -42.46
C ASP A 40 -1.04 5.63 -40.99
N SER A 41 -0.30 6.26 -40.08
CA SER A 41 -0.39 6.04 -38.63
C SER A 41 -1.66 6.66 -38.00
N LYS A 42 -2.38 7.53 -38.72
CA LYS A 42 -3.61 8.19 -38.25
C LYS A 42 -4.71 8.18 -39.32
N PRO A 43 -5.15 6.98 -39.77
CA PRO A 43 -6.11 6.88 -40.85
C PRO A 43 -7.47 7.42 -40.42
N LYS A 44 -8.05 8.29 -41.26
CA LYS A 44 -9.45 8.69 -41.10
C LYS A 44 -10.33 7.53 -41.54
N TRP A 45 -11.19 7.05 -40.65
CA TRP A 45 -12.20 6.06 -40.98
C TRP A 45 -13.43 6.19 -40.09
N SER A 46 -14.57 5.70 -40.58
CA SER A 46 -15.84 5.67 -39.88
C SER A 46 -16.42 4.25 -39.86
N ILE A 47 -17.12 3.94 -38.77
CA ILE A 47 -17.81 2.68 -38.57
C ILE A 47 -19.13 2.93 -37.85
N SER A 48 -20.23 2.43 -38.42
CA SER A 48 -21.56 2.56 -37.83
C SER A 48 -22.35 1.26 -37.96
N LEU A 49 -23.08 0.91 -36.90
CA LEU A 49 -24.05 -0.19 -36.93
C LEU A 49 -25.38 0.31 -37.50
N GLN A 50 -25.86 -0.33 -38.55
CA GLN A 50 -27.13 0.01 -39.22
C GLN A 50 -28.29 -0.83 -38.69
N GLY A 51 -28.02 -2.09 -38.32
CA GLY A 51 -29.06 -3.01 -37.86
C GLY A 51 -28.50 -4.30 -37.27
N VAL A 52 -29.32 -4.94 -36.45
CA VAL A 52 -29.09 -6.29 -35.91
C VAL A 52 -30.37 -7.09 -36.12
N GLU A 53 -30.30 -8.13 -36.94
CA GLU A 53 -31.40 -9.05 -37.17
C GLU A 53 -31.05 -10.44 -36.62
N PHE A 54 -31.94 -11.03 -35.83
CA PHE A 54 -31.71 -12.36 -35.28
C PHE A 54 -32.26 -13.44 -36.23
N LYS A 55 -31.40 -14.36 -36.67
CA LYS A 55 -31.75 -15.51 -37.51
C LYS A 55 -31.35 -16.80 -36.79
N GLU A 56 -32.32 -17.51 -36.21
CA GLU A 56 -32.10 -18.74 -35.45
C GLU A 56 -30.92 -18.62 -34.47
N LYS A 57 -29.81 -19.34 -34.67
CA LYS A 57 -28.64 -19.38 -33.78
C LYS A 57 -27.58 -18.31 -34.05
N GLN A 58 -27.86 -17.35 -34.94
CA GLN A 58 -26.94 -16.28 -35.33
C GLN A 58 -27.65 -14.92 -35.34
N ALA A 59 -26.87 -13.84 -35.23
CA ALA A 59 -27.31 -12.49 -35.48
C ALA A 59 -26.64 -11.98 -36.77
N LEU A 60 -27.43 -11.47 -37.71
CA LEU A 60 -26.96 -10.78 -38.89
C LEU A 60 -26.71 -9.32 -38.53
N LEU A 61 -25.44 -8.90 -38.59
CA LEU A 61 -25.04 -7.51 -38.36
C LEU A 61 -24.92 -6.80 -39.69
N SER A 62 -25.63 -5.67 -39.83
CA SER A 62 -25.47 -4.76 -40.96
C SER A 62 -24.61 -3.58 -40.51
N MET A 63 -23.38 -3.49 -41.03
CA MET A 63 -22.40 -2.47 -40.67
C MET A 63 -22.02 -1.62 -41.89
N GLU A 64 -21.80 -0.32 -41.66
CA GLU A 64 -21.27 0.60 -42.66
C GLU A 64 -19.86 1.04 -42.26
N VAL A 65 -18.87 0.73 -43.10
CA VAL A 65 -17.45 1.07 -42.90
C VAL A 65 -16.98 1.91 -44.07
N ASN A 66 -16.58 3.17 -43.81
CA ASN A 66 -16.15 4.12 -44.84
C ASN A 66 -17.15 4.24 -46.01
N GLY A 67 -18.45 4.27 -45.71
CA GLY A 67 -19.54 4.38 -46.69
C GLY A 67 -19.87 3.09 -47.45
N SER A 68 -19.15 1.99 -47.21
CA SER A 68 -19.51 0.67 -47.77
C SER A 68 -20.25 -0.15 -46.74
N ARG A 69 -21.42 -0.68 -47.14
CA ARG A 69 -22.24 -1.54 -46.30
C ARG A 69 -21.86 -3.00 -46.48
N SER A 70 -21.73 -3.71 -45.38
CA SER A 70 -21.45 -5.14 -45.33
C SER A 70 -22.37 -5.80 -44.32
N GLU A 71 -22.88 -6.97 -44.67
CA GLU A 71 -23.67 -7.81 -43.76
C GLU A 71 -22.93 -9.11 -43.49
N PHE A 72 -22.84 -9.50 -42.23
CA PHE A 72 -22.21 -10.76 -41.85
C PHE A 72 -22.87 -11.34 -40.61
N ALA A 73 -22.91 -12.67 -40.55
CA ALA A 73 -23.49 -13.39 -39.43
C ALA A 73 -22.47 -13.52 -38.29
N VAL A 74 -22.92 -13.27 -37.07
CA VAL A 74 -22.14 -13.48 -35.84
C VAL A 74 -22.90 -14.44 -34.90
N PRO A 75 -22.19 -15.17 -34.04
CA PRO A 75 -22.86 -15.94 -33.00
C PRO A 75 -23.56 -14.99 -32.02
N CYS A 76 -24.74 -15.38 -31.57
CA CYS A 76 -25.57 -14.65 -30.61
C CYS A 76 -25.99 -15.57 -29.46
N GLY A 77 -26.36 -14.97 -28.33
CA GLY A 77 -26.92 -15.72 -27.21
C GLY A 77 -28.40 -16.04 -27.39
N GLU A 78 -28.96 -16.78 -26.44
CA GLU A 78 -30.33 -17.28 -26.51
C GLU A 78 -31.38 -16.21 -26.20
N ARG A 79 -31.01 -15.09 -25.57
CA ARG A 79 -31.95 -14.03 -25.19
C ARG A 79 -32.40 -13.24 -26.41
N ARG A 80 -33.72 -13.14 -26.61
CA ARG A 80 -34.33 -12.48 -27.78
C ARG A 80 -34.96 -11.12 -27.49
N THR A 81 -35.19 -10.78 -26.23
CA THR A 81 -35.72 -9.49 -25.80
C THR A 81 -34.60 -8.48 -25.63
N LYS A 82 -34.64 -7.37 -26.37
CA LYS A 82 -33.79 -6.20 -26.10
C LYS A 82 -34.13 -5.66 -24.72
N ARG A 83 -33.20 -5.73 -23.78
CA ARG A 83 -33.34 -5.02 -22.51
C ARG A 83 -33.00 -3.56 -22.79
N GLU A 84 -33.98 -2.66 -22.66
CA GLU A 84 -33.66 -1.23 -22.64
C GLU A 84 -32.87 -0.93 -21.36
N GLU A 85 -31.57 -0.72 -21.52
CA GLU A 85 -30.70 -0.31 -20.43
C GLU A 85 -31.01 1.16 -20.08
N LYS A 86 -31.84 1.34 -19.04
CA LYS A 86 -32.16 2.67 -18.50
C LYS A 86 -30.89 3.32 -17.94
N GLY A 87 -30.72 4.62 -18.21
CA GLY A 87 -29.64 5.43 -17.63
C GLY A 87 -28.30 5.41 -18.38
N ILE A 88 -28.23 4.86 -19.59
CA ILE A 88 -27.03 4.91 -20.41
C ILE A 88 -27.05 6.12 -21.35
N VAL A 89 -26.04 6.98 -21.22
CA VAL A 89 -25.81 8.10 -22.13
C VAL A 89 -24.80 7.68 -23.20
N LYS A 90 -25.21 7.70 -24.47
CA LYS A 90 -24.35 7.31 -25.59
C LYS A 90 -23.47 8.47 -26.03
N THR A 91 -22.16 8.26 -26.04
CA THR A 91 -21.20 9.17 -26.67
C THR A 91 -20.81 8.68 -28.05
N GLU A 92 -20.37 9.58 -28.93
CA GLU A 92 -19.89 9.22 -30.28
C GLU A 92 -18.68 8.28 -30.20
N TYR A 93 -17.72 8.57 -29.33
CA TYR A 93 -16.53 7.74 -29.11
C TYR A 93 -16.88 6.32 -28.65
N GLN A 94 -17.72 6.17 -27.62
CA GLN A 94 -18.10 4.85 -27.12
C GLN A 94 -18.96 4.08 -28.13
N SER A 95 -19.85 4.77 -28.85
CA SER A 95 -20.67 4.13 -29.90
C SER A 95 -19.79 3.60 -31.02
N ARG A 96 -18.77 4.37 -31.43
CA ARG A 96 -17.77 3.94 -32.40
C ARG A 96 -17.00 2.72 -31.89
N LEU A 97 -16.46 2.79 -30.67
CA LEU A 97 -15.69 1.69 -30.09
C LEU A 97 -16.54 0.43 -29.96
N LEU A 98 -17.80 0.52 -29.54
CA LEU A 98 -18.74 -0.60 -29.52
C LEU A 98 -18.90 -1.26 -30.89
N ASN A 99 -18.97 -0.47 -31.97
CA ASN A 99 -19.01 -1.01 -33.32
C ASN A 99 -17.70 -1.72 -33.70
N GLU A 100 -16.54 -1.20 -33.29
CA GLU A 100 -15.23 -1.86 -33.48
C GLU A 100 -15.16 -3.20 -32.72
N LEU A 101 -15.76 -3.29 -31.54
CA LEU A 101 -15.87 -4.52 -30.75
C LEU A 101 -16.80 -5.54 -31.42
N LEU A 102 -17.96 -5.12 -31.94
CA LEU A 102 -18.89 -5.99 -32.69
C LEU A 102 -18.23 -6.61 -33.92
N LEU A 103 -17.39 -5.83 -34.61
CA LEU A 103 -16.59 -6.32 -35.74
C LEU A 103 -15.57 -7.38 -35.28
N SER A 104 -14.89 -7.16 -34.15
CA SER A 104 -13.90 -8.11 -33.63
C SER A 104 -14.55 -9.40 -33.11
N HIS A 105 -15.73 -9.30 -32.50
CA HIS A 105 -16.57 -10.43 -32.08
C HIS A 105 -16.93 -11.38 -33.24
N SER A 106 -17.02 -10.85 -34.47
CA SER A 106 -17.26 -11.68 -35.66
C SER A 106 -16.09 -12.61 -36.01
N VAL A 107 -14.89 -12.28 -35.55
CA VAL A 107 -13.64 -13.01 -35.87
C VAL A 107 -13.25 -13.93 -34.72
N GLY A 108 -13.24 -13.44 -33.48
CA GLY A 108 -12.72 -14.20 -32.35
C GLY A 108 -12.91 -13.53 -31.00
N ASP A 109 -12.17 -14.05 -30.01
CA ASP A 109 -12.10 -13.50 -28.66
C ASP A 109 -11.22 -12.25 -28.63
N PHE A 110 -11.54 -11.30 -27.75
CA PHE A 110 -10.84 -10.02 -27.70
C PHE A 110 -10.63 -9.51 -26.28
N CYS A 111 -9.68 -8.60 -26.12
CA CYS A 111 -9.29 -7.98 -24.86
C CYS A 111 -9.46 -6.46 -24.94
N ILE A 112 -10.17 -5.87 -23.98
CA ILE A 112 -10.29 -4.41 -23.84
C ILE A 112 -9.29 -3.95 -22.78
N VAL A 113 -8.37 -3.08 -23.18
CA VAL A 113 -7.35 -2.51 -22.31
C VAL A 113 -7.65 -1.04 -22.09
N GLY A 114 -7.71 -0.61 -20.82
CA GLY A 114 -7.88 0.79 -20.50
C GLY A 114 -7.76 1.07 -19.01
N PRO A 115 -7.68 2.35 -18.60
CA PRO A 115 -7.55 2.73 -17.18
C PRO A 115 -8.74 2.26 -16.31
N LYS A 116 -8.58 2.35 -14.99
CA LYS A 116 -9.67 2.08 -14.03
C LYS A 116 -10.83 3.07 -14.21
N GLY A 117 -12.05 2.60 -14.05
CA GLY A 117 -13.25 3.45 -14.08
C GLY A 117 -13.57 4.15 -15.40
N CYS A 118 -12.98 3.76 -16.54
CA CYS A 118 -13.25 4.38 -17.84
C CYS A 118 -14.50 3.83 -18.58
N GLY A 119 -15.10 2.73 -18.10
CA GLY A 119 -16.33 2.15 -18.65
C GLY A 119 -16.17 0.85 -19.46
N LYS A 120 -15.07 0.11 -19.29
CA LYS A 120 -14.84 -1.18 -19.98
C LYS A 120 -16.02 -2.15 -19.82
N SER A 121 -16.43 -2.42 -18.59
CA SER A 121 -17.53 -3.35 -18.30
C SER A 121 -18.85 -2.89 -18.92
N LEU A 122 -19.12 -1.57 -18.95
CA LEU A 122 -20.32 -0.99 -19.58
C LEU A 122 -20.41 -1.34 -21.07
N LEU A 123 -19.31 -1.23 -21.81
CA LEU A 123 -19.28 -1.58 -23.24
C LEU A 123 -19.55 -3.07 -23.47
N VAL A 124 -19.01 -3.93 -22.60
CA VAL A 124 -19.24 -5.37 -22.70
C VAL A 124 -20.72 -5.70 -22.41
N THR A 125 -21.33 -5.06 -21.40
CA THR A 125 -22.76 -5.21 -21.11
C THR A 125 -23.62 -4.77 -22.29
N GLN A 126 -23.32 -3.62 -22.91
CA GLN A 126 -24.02 -3.16 -24.11
C GLN A 126 -23.90 -4.15 -25.27
N LEU A 127 -22.70 -4.66 -25.54
CA LEU A 127 -22.47 -5.67 -26.58
C LEU A 127 -23.28 -6.94 -26.31
N SER A 128 -23.28 -7.40 -25.05
CA SER A 128 -24.06 -8.55 -24.63
C SER A 128 -25.55 -8.35 -24.84
N SER A 129 -26.08 -7.19 -24.45
CA SER A 129 -27.49 -6.84 -24.61
C SER A 129 -27.89 -6.76 -26.09
N LEU A 130 -27.02 -6.20 -26.94
CA LEU A 130 -27.24 -6.13 -28.39
C LEU A 130 -27.27 -7.49 -29.07
N LEU A 131 -26.48 -8.46 -28.59
CA LEU A 131 -26.34 -9.79 -29.19
C LEU A 131 -27.06 -10.90 -28.41
N GLY A 132 -27.82 -10.56 -27.37
CA GLY A 132 -28.61 -11.53 -26.60
C GLY A 132 -27.79 -12.48 -25.72
N TYR A 133 -26.55 -12.14 -25.36
CA TYR A 133 -25.71 -12.98 -24.51
C TYR A 133 -26.15 -12.96 -23.04
N THR A 134 -25.96 -14.09 -22.38
CA THR A 134 -25.87 -14.16 -20.92
C THR A 134 -24.39 -14.06 -20.54
N MET A 135 -24.09 -13.16 -19.61
CA MET A 135 -22.73 -12.87 -19.17
C MET A 135 -22.30 -13.79 -18.03
N GLU A 136 -21.07 -14.29 -18.13
CA GLU A 136 -20.42 -15.07 -17.08
C GLU A 136 -19.12 -14.36 -16.66
N PRO A 137 -19.17 -13.42 -15.68
CA PRO A 137 -17.99 -12.70 -15.21
C PRO A 137 -17.12 -13.59 -14.32
N ILE A 138 -15.82 -13.54 -14.57
CA ILE A 138 -14.78 -14.31 -13.90
C ILE A 138 -13.69 -13.32 -13.49
N VAL A 139 -13.56 -13.09 -12.18
CA VAL A 139 -12.53 -12.20 -11.63
C VAL A 139 -11.22 -12.95 -11.54
N LEU A 140 -10.22 -12.43 -12.23
CA LEU A 140 -8.88 -12.97 -12.20
C LEU A 140 -8.06 -12.34 -11.07
N TYR A 141 -7.31 -13.18 -10.36
CA TYR A 141 -6.45 -12.79 -9.26
C TYR A 141 -5.11 -13.54 -9.34
N GLN A 142 -4.08 -13.02 -8.67
CA GLN A 142 -2.69 -13.45 -8.85
C GLN A 142 -2.45 -14.92 -8.48
N ASP A 143 -3.02 -15.38 -7.37
CA ASP A 143 -2.88 -16.74 -6.87
C ASP A 143 -3.85 -17.75 -7.52
N MET A 144 -4.56 -17.34 -8.57
CA MET A 144 -5.51 -18.21 -9.27
C MET A 144 -4.77 -19.32 -10.01
N THR A 145 -5.27 -20.55 -9.88
CA THR A 145 -4.69 -21.74 -10.51
C THR A 145 -5.53 -22.23 -11.69
N ALA A 146 -4.96 -23.13 -12.49
CA ALA A 146 -5.69 -23.83 -13.55
C ALA A 146 -6.97 -24.52 -13.05
N ARG A 147 -6.98 -25.02 -11.81
CA ARG A 147 -8.15 -25.68 -11.22
C ARG A 147 -9.32 -24.72 -11.04
N ASP A 148 -9.03 -23.48 -10.66
CA ASP A 148 -10.06 -22.45 -10.48
C ASP A 148 -10.70 -22.04 -11.81
N LEU A 149 -9.93 -22.04 -12.89
CA LEU A 149 -10.42 -21.74 -14.24
C LEU A 149 -11.12 -22.92 -14.93
N ILE A 150 -10.82 -24.17 -14.56
CA ILE A 150 -11.33 -25.36 -15.26
C ILE A 150 -12.32 -26.15 -14.41
N GLN A 151 -11.84 -26.83 -13.38
CA GLN A 151 -12.63 -27.70 -12.52
C GLN A 151 -12.11 -27.68 -11.09
N GLN A 152 -13.03 -27.45 -10.17
CA GLN A 152 -12.79 -27.46 -8.73
C GLN A 152 -13.32 -28.76 -8.13
N ARG A 153 -12.73 -29.19 -7.01
CA ARG A 153 -13.23 -30.34 -6.26
C ARG A 153 -14.18 -29.84 -5.18
N THR A 154 -15.37 -30.41 -5.10
CA THR A 154 -16.35 -30.09 -4.06
C THR A 154 -16.79 -31.36 -3.34
N THR A 155 -17.44 -31.21 -2.19
CA THR A 155 -17.95 -32.32 -1.38
C THR A 155 -19.48 -32.25 -1.34
N LEU A 156 -20.14 -33.35 -1.63
CA LEU A 156 -21.59 -33.49 -1.54
C LEU A 156 -22.03 -33.65 -0.07
N ASP A 157 -23.32 -33.47 0.21
CA ASP A 157 -23.90 -33.60 1.56
C ASP A 157 -23.70 -35.00 2.18
N ASN A 158 -23.50 -36.02 1.34
CA ASN A 158 -23.20 -37.38 1.77
C ASN A 158 -21.70 -37.62 2.07
N GLY A 159 -20.83 -36.62 1.87
CA GLY A 159 -19.39 -36.69 2.06
C GLY A 159 -18.58 -37.10 0.83
N ASP A 160 -19.22 -37.42 -0.30
CA ASP A 160 -18.51 -37.78 -1.52
C ASP A 160 -17.86 -36.56 -2.18
N THR A 161 -16.61 -36.72 -2.63
CA THR A 161 -15.94 -35.66 -3.38
C THR A 161 -16.20 -35.79 -4.87
N VAL A 162 -16.67 -34.73 -5.52
CA VAL A 162 -16.96 -34.69 -6.96
C VAL A 162 -16.23 -33.54 -7.65
N TRP A 163 -15.98 -33.70 -8.95
CA TRP A 163 -15.50 -32.61 -9.79
C TRP A 163 -16.66 -31.70 -10.18
N ARG A 164 -16.45 -30.40 -10.03
CA ARG A 164 -17.39 -29.36 -10.41
C ARG A 164 -16.77 -28.47 -11.47
N ASN A 165 -17.52 -28.24 -12.54
CA ASN A 165 -17.12 -27.30 -13.59
C ASN A 165 -17.01 -25.88 -13.06
N SER A 166 -15.99 -25.16 -13.51
CA SER A 166 -15.87 -23.72 -13.28
C SER A 166 -16.90 -22.95 -14.11
N ALA A 167 -17.06 -21.67 -13.79
CA ALA A 167 -17.87 -20.74 -14.58
C ALA A 167 -17.43 -20.67 -16.05
N LEU A 168 -16.12 -20.79 -16.33
CA LEU A 168 -15.60 -20.78 -17.70
C LEU A 168 -16.05 -22.02 -18.49
N VAL A 169 -16.01 -23.20 -17.87
CA VAL A 169 -16.44 -24.45 -18.48
C VAL A 169 -17.96 -24.44 -18.69
N GLU A 170 -18.73 -23.97 -17.71
CA GLU A 170 -20.18 -23.81 -17.84
C GLU A 170 -20.54 -22.81 -18.95
N ALA A 171 -19.79 -21.71 -19.10
CA ALA A 171 -20.00 -20.79 -20.20
C ALA A 171 -19.71 -21.45 -21.57
N ALA A 172 -18.68 -22.29 -21.65
CA ALA A 172 -18.33 -23.03 -22.86
C ALA A 172 -19.39 -24.05 -23.28
N LEU A 173 -19.98 -24.77 -22.32
CA LEU A 173 -21.03 -25.76 -22.57
C LEU A 173 -22.36 -25.09 -22.94
N ASN A 174 -22.71 -23.99 -22.29
CA ASN A 174 -24.01 -23.33 -22.44
C ASN A 174 -24.02 -22.16 -23.45
N GLY A 175 -22.89 -21.83 -24.08
CA GLY A 175 -22.84 -20.77 -25.09
C GLY A 175 -22.93 -19.35 -24.54
N ARG A 176 -22.43 -19.15 -23.31
CA ARG A 176 -22.45 -17.84 -22.65
C ARG A 176 -21.21 -17.02 -23.01
N LEU A 177 -21.25 -15.74 -22.70
CA LEU A 177 -20.14 -14.81 -22.88
C LEU A 177 -19.31 -14.76 -21.60
N ALA A 178 -18.15 -15.41 -21.60
CA ALA A 178 -17.24 -15.41 -20.46
C ALA A 178 -16.44 -14.10 -20.42
N VAL A 179 -16.51 -13.36 -19.31
CA VAL A 179 -15.75 -12.12 -19.12
C VAL A 179 -14.64 -12.32 -18.13
N LEU A 180 -13.40 -12.30 -18.62
CA LEU A 180 -12.20 -12.41 -17.78
C LEU A 180 -11.78 -11.01 -17.31
N ASP A 181 -12.20 -10.59 -16.12
CA ASP A 181 -11.86 -9.27 -15.56
C ASP A 181 -10.56 -9.34 -14.75
N GLY A 182 -9.56 -8.56 -15.15
CA GLY A 182 -8.27 -8.48 -14.46
C GLY A 182 -7.19 -9.35 -15.09
N LEU A 183 -7.17 -9.51 -16.42
CA LEU A 183 -6.17 -10.32 -17.13
C LEU A 183 -4.71 -9.95 -16.78
N HIS A 184 -4.45 -8.69 -16.45
CA HIS A 184 -3.15 -8.18 -16.02
C HIS A 184 -2.69 -8.65 -14.63
N ARG A 185 -3.55 -9.32 -13.86
CA ARG A 185 -3.29 -9.71 -12.46
C ARG A 185 -2.87 -11.17 -12.32
N ILE A 186 -3.25 -12.03 -13.27
CA ILE A 186 -3.04 -13.47 -13.16
C ILE A 186 -1.62 -13.84 -13.59
N HIS A 187 -1.08 -14.90 -12.98
CA HIS A 187 0.21 -15.42 -13.37
C HIS A 187 0.18 -16.04 -14.78
N ALA A 188 1.24 -15.82 -15.56
CA ALA A 188 1.32 -16.26 -16.96
C ALA A 188 1.17 -17.78 -17.12
N SER A 189 1.66 -18.58 -16.18
CA SER A 189 1.51 -20.05 -16.23
C SER A 189 0.05 -20.52 -16.13
N THR A 190 -0.82 -19.77 -15.45
CA THR A 190 -2.24 -20.12 -15.35
C THR A 190 -2.97 -19.80 -16.67
N LEU A 191 -2.52 -18.78 -17.41
CA LEU A 191 -3.07 -18.43 -18.73
C LEU A 191 -2.75 -19.45 -19.81
N ALA A 192 -1.69 -20.24 -19.65
CA ALA A 192 -1.33 -21.32 -20.58
C ALA A 192 -2.51 -22.26 -20.89
N VAL A 193 -3.39 -22.47 -19.90
CA VAL A 193 -4.61 -23.28 -20.01
C VAL A 193 -5.58 -22.73 -21.06
N LEU A 194 -5.67 -21.40 -21.18
CA LEU A 194 -6.63 -20.75 -22.06
C LEU A 194 -6.24 -20.84 -23.53
N HIS A 195 -4.98 -21.12 -23.86
CA HIS A 195 -4.51 -21.18 -25.26
C HIS A 195 -5.32 -22.13 -26.12
N ARG A 196 -5.49 -23.38 -25.67
CA ARG A 196 -6.26 -24.38 -26.42
C ARG A 196 -7.75 -24.04 -26.50
N LEU A 197 -8.29 -23.42 -25.45
CA LEU A 197 -9.69 -23.00 -25.43
C LEU A 197 -9.96 -21.81 -26.37
N VAL A 198 -9.02 -20.87 -26.48
CA VAL A 198 -9.15 -19.67 -27.32
C VAL A 198 -8.89 -20.01 -28.79
N HIS A 199 -7.79 -20.71 -29.10
CA HIS A 199 -7.39 -21.01 -30.49
C HIS A 199 -8.15 -22.20 -31.09
N ASP A 200 -8.10 -23.35 -30.41
CA ASP A 200 -8.60 -24.61 -30.95
C ASP A 200 -10.06 -24.88 -30.57
N ARG A 201 -10.59 -24.12 -29.60
CA ARG A 201 -11.85 -24.45 -28.91
C ARG A 201 -11.81 -25.89 -28.40
N GLU A 202 -10.75 -26.20 -27.65
CA GLU A 202 -10.55 -27.50 -27.04
C GLU A 202 -10.05 -27.33 -25.59
N LEU A 203 -10.58 -28.14 -24.68
CA LEU A 203 -10.18 -28.11 -23.27
C LEU A 203 -10.24 -29.52 -22.68
N GLN A 204 -9.18 -29.92 -21.97
CA GLN A 204 -9.16 -31.17 -21.23
C GLN A 204 -9.43 -30.89 -19.75
N LEU A 205 -10.42 -31.59 -19.20
CA LEU A 205 -10.84 -31.44 -17.81
C LEU A 205 -10.13 -32.45 -16.91
N HIS A 206 -10.17 -32.22 -15.59
CA HIS A 206 -9.49 -33.05 -14.60
C HIS A 206 -10.20 -34.38 -14.33
N ASP A 207 -11.51 -34.43 -14.54
CA ASP A 207 -12.31 -35.65 -14.50
C ASP A 207 -12.09 -36.60 -15.69
N GLY A 208 -11.23 -36.23 -16.64
CA GLY A 208 -10.94 -36.99 -17.85
C GLY A 208 -11.81 -36.63 -19.06
N THR A 209 -12.83 -35.78 -18.87
CA THR A 209 -13.65 -35.32 -20.00
C THR A 209 -12.90 -34.32 -20.88
N ARG A 210 -13.30 -34.26 -22.16
CA ARG A 210 -12.72 -33.38 -23.16
C ARG A 210 -13.80 -32.56 -23.86
N LEU A 211 -13.67 -31.25 -23.80
CA LEU A 211 -14.49 -30.32 -24.56
C LEU A 211 -13.84 -30.11 -25.92
N ILE A 212 -14.62 -30.29 -26.99
CA ILE A 212 -14.19 -30.08 -28.37
C ILE A 212 -15.11 -29.09 -29.09
N ARG A 213 -14.56 -28.43 -30.10
CA ARG A 213 -15.28 -27.49 -30.95
C ARG A 213 -16.51 -28.14 -31.60
N HIS A 214 -17.59 -27.37 -31.72
CA HIS A 214 -18.86 -27.84 -32.27
C HIS A 214 -18.75 -28.48 -33.65
N ASP A 215 -17.96 -27.93 -34.56
CA ASP A 215 -17.74 -28.46 -35.92
C ASP A 215 -17.09 -29.84 -35.90
N ARG A 216 -16.00 -30.01 -35.12
CA ARG A 216 -15.34 -31.31 -34.93
C ARG A 216 -16.27 -32.33 -34.28
N TYR A 217 -17.08 -31.90 -33.31
CA TYR A 217 -18.09 -32.78 -32.69
C TYR A 217 -19.12 -33.23 -33.74
N ASP A 218 -19.59 -32.32 -34.58
CA ASP A 218 -20.56 -32.61 -35.63
C ASP A 218 -19.95 -33.55 -36.70
N ASP A 219 -18.63 -33.47 -36.96
CA ASP A 219 -17.92 -34.40 -37.84
C ASP A 219 -17.75 -35.81 -37.24
N LEU A 220 -17.53 -35.91 -35.93
CA LEU A 220 -17.55 -37.21 -35.23
C LEU A 220 -18.92 -37.88 -35.32
N LEU A 221 -20.01 -37.12 -35.19
CA LEU A 221 -21.37 -37.64 -35.42
C LEU A 221 -21.53 -38.16 -36.86
N LYS A 222 -21.04 -37.42 -37.86
CA LYS A 222 -21.07 -37.85 -39.26
C LYS A 222 -20.25 -39.10 -39.53
N SER A 223 -19.18 -39.35 -38.76
CA SER A 223 -18.33 -40.55 -38.87
C SER A 223 -18.98 -41.84 -38.35
N GLY A 224 -20.21 -41.77 -37.81
CA GLY A 224 -20.97 -42.93 -37.34
C GLY A 224 -21.01 -43.12 -35.82
N LEU A 225 -20.43 -42.20 -35.04
CA LEU A 225 -20.55 -42.20 -33.59
C LEU A 225 -21.88 -41.58 -33.16
N SER A 226 -22.57 -42.20 -32.21
CA SER A 226 -23.77 -41.63 -31.60
C SER A 226 -23.43 -40.60 -30.50
N PRO A 227 -24.34 -39.64 -30.18
CA PRO A 227 -24.14 -38.74 -29.06
C PRO A 227 -23.89 -39.46 -27.73
N GLN A 228 -24.58 -40.59 -27.50
CA GLN A 228 -24.39 -41.42 -26.30
C GLN A 228 -22.98 -42.00 -26.22
N GLN A 229 -22.44 -42.54 -27.32
CA GLN A 229 -21.08 -43.05 -27.36
C GLN A 229 -20.03 -41.96 -27.12
N LEU A 230 -20.28 -40.73 -27.61
CA LEU A 230 -19.41 -39.59 -27.34
C LEU A 230 -19.47 -39.18 -25.88
N GLU A 231 -20.65 -39.14 -25.28
CA GLU A 231 -20.86 -38.85 -23.86
C GLU A 231 -20.20 -39.91 -22.96
N ASP A 232 -20.36 -41.19 -23.27
CA ASP A 232 -19.74 -42.32 -22.56
C ASP A 232 -18.20 -42.28 -22.67
N SER A 233 -17.67 -41.75 -23.78
CA SER A 233 -16.23 -41.53 -23.97
C SER A 233 -15.70 -40.24 -23.31
N GLY A 234 -16.57 -39.47 -22.65
CA GLY A 234 -16.23 -38.21 -21.99
C GLY A 234 -16.04 -37.03 -22.93
N VAL A 235 -16.49 -37.11 -24.19
CA VAL A 235 -16.37 -36.03 -25.17
C VAL A 235 -17.59 -35.13 -25.13
N LYS A 236 -17.38 -33.84 -24.82
CA LYS A 236 -18.43 -32.82 -24.73
C LYS A 236 -18.29 -31.78 -25.83
N ARG A 237 -19.43 -31.27 -26.30
CA ARG A 237 -19.52 -30.26 -27.35
C ARG A 237 -19.43 -28.85 -26.76
N ILE A 238 -18.49 -28.03 -27.23
CA ILE A 238 -18.49 -26.59 -26.95
C ILE A 238 -19.58 -25.92 -27.77
N HIS A 239 -20.39 -25.06 -27.15
CA HIS A 239 -21.46 -24.37 -27.83
C HIS A 239 -20.91 -23.35 -28.85
N PRO A 240 -21.48 -23.25 -30.08
CA PRO A 240 -20.96 -22.36 -31.13
C PRO A 240 -20.98 -20.86 -30.75
N ALA A 241 -21.91 -20.46 -29.88
CA ALA A 241 -22.01 -19.09 -29.39
C ALA A 241 -20.99 -18.73 -28.30
N PHE A 242 -20.27 -19.71 -27.71
CA PHE A 242 -19.31 -19.42 -26.66
C PHE A 242 -18.23 -18.42 -27.12
N ARG A 243 -17.98 -17.41 -26.29
CA ARG A 243 -17.02 -16.33 -26.55
C ARG A 243 -16.37 -15.88 -25.24
N ILE A 244 -15.12 -15.42 -25.35
CA ILE A 244 -14.33 -14.89 -24.25
C ILE A 244 -14.01 -13.42 -24.53
N ILE A 245 -14.31 -12.55 -23.57
CA ILE A 245 -13.88 -11.15 -23.55
C ILE A 245 -13.02 -10.92 -22.33
N ALA A 246 -11.77 -10.49 -22.53
CA ALA A 246 -10.89 -10.14 -21.42
C ALA A 246 -10.90 -8.62 -21.16
N LEU A 247 -10.78 -8.22 -19.90
CA LEU A 247 -10.63 -6.84 -19.47
C LEU A 247 -9.30 -6.67 -18.75
N ALA A 248 -8.52 -5.66 -19.15
CA ALA A 248 -7.23 -5.38 -18.55
C ALA A 248 -6.96 -3.88 -18.36
N GLU A 249 -5.97 -3.60 -17.52
CA GLU A 249 -5.35 -2.30 -17.39
C GLU A 249 -4.07 -2.27 -18.26
N PRO A 250 -3.68 -1.11 -18.80
CA PRO A 250 -2.44 -0.99 -19.56
C PRO A 250 -1.24 -1.36 -18.69
N PRO A 251 -0.18 -1.94 -19.28
CA PRO A 251 1.04 -2.25 -18.54
C PRO A 251 1.66 -0.96 -17.98
N VAL A 252 2.18 -1.03 -16.75
CA VAL A 252 2.90 0.10 -16.16
C VAL A 252 4.30 0.15 -16.78
N LEU A 253 4.52 1.17 -17.61
CA LEU A 253 5.75 1.29 -18.39
C LEU A 253 6.93 1.69 -17.49
N GLY A 254 8.03 0.92 -17.55
CA GLY A 254 9.25 1.17 -16.77
C GLY A 254 9.28 0.58 -15.36
N ARG A 255 8.35 -0.32 -15.01
CA ARG A 255 8.30 -1.00 -13.70
C ARG A 255 8.05 -2.50 -13.86
N GLY A 256 8.84 -3.34 -13.19
CA GLY A 256 8.59 -4.77 -12.97
C GLY A 256 8.42 -5.66 -14.23
N PRO A 257 8.10 -6.95 -14.04
CA PRO A 257 7.77 -7.85 -15.14
C PRO A 257 6.42 -7.46 -15.76
N HIS A 258 6.42 -7.13 -17.05
CA HIS A 258 5.19 -6.86 -17.81
C HIS A 258 4.33 -8.12 -17.89
N TRP A 259 3.05 -8.01 -17.51
CA TRP A 259 2.09 -9.11 -17.69
C TRP A 259 1.93 -9.49 -19.16
N LEU A 260 2.15 -8.54 -20.07
CA LEU A 260 2.02 -8.73 -21.51
C LEU A 260 3.21 -9.50 -22.08
N SER A 261 3.03 -10.81 -22.28
CA SER A 261 4.00 -11.68 -22.93
C SER A 261 3.63 -11.97 -24.40
N PRO A 262 4.56 -12.45 -25.24
CA PRO A 262 4.25 -12.89 -26.60
C PRO A 262 3.11 -13.93 -26.65
N GLU A 263 3.04 -14.80 -25.64
CA GLU A 263 1.98 -15.80 -25.50
C GLU A 263 0.62 -15.12 -25.34
N ILE A 264 0.50 -14.14 -24.44
CA ILE A 264 -0.78 -13.43 -24.22
C ILE A 264 -1.17 -12.57 -25.41
N LEU A 265 -0.19 -11.94 -26.08
CA LEU A 265 -0.43 -11.19 -27.30
C LEU A 265 -1.05 -12.04 -28.41
N SER A 266 -0.71 -13.34 -28.46
CA SER A 266 -1.29 -14.25 -29.44
C SER A 266 -2.74 -14.65 -29.15
N LEU A 267 -3.19 -14.56 -27.88
CA LEU A 267 -4.51 -15.02 -27.47
C LEU A 267 -5.65 -14.13 -27.97
N PHE A 268 -5.47 -12.81 -27.94
CA PHE A 268 -6.59 -11.87 -28.10
C PHE A 268 -6.34 -10.83 -29.19
N ILE A 269 -7.45 -10.39 -29.79
CA ILE A 269 -7.49 -9.10 -30.49
C ILE A 269 -7.64 -8.01 -29.42
N PHE A 270 -6.82 -6.96 -29.45
CA PHE A 270 -6.83 -5.91 -28.43
C PHE A 270 -7.56 -4.65 -28.88
N HIS A 271 -8.28 -4.03 -27.95
CA HIS A 271 -8.91 -2.73 -28.12
C HIS A 271 -8.51 -1.80 -26.98
N GLU A 272 -7.99 -0.63 -27.33
CA GLU A 272 -7.67 0.41 -26.35
C GLU A 272 -8.90 1.27 -26.06
N MET A 273 -9.22 1.40 -24.77
CA MET A 273 -10.24 2.31 -24.25
C MET A 273 -9.57 3.44 -23.47
N ARG A 274 -9.58 4.65 -24.05
CA ARG A 274 -9.08 5.87 -23.38
C ARG A 274 -10.06 6.37 -22.33
N ASN A 275 -9.58 7.25 -21.44
CA ASN A 275 -10.44 8.07 -20.61
C ASN A 275 -11.31 8.99 -21.48
N LEU A 276 -12.51 9.30 -21.00
CA LEU A 276 -13.38 10.27 -21.63
C LEU A 276 -12.75 11.67 -21.56
N SER A 277 -12.99 12.47 -22.60
CA SER A 277 -12.58 13.86 -22.64
C SER A 277 -13.49 14.71 -21.75
N LYS A 278 -12.99 15.85 -21.28
CA LYS A 278 -13.78 16.82 -20.50
C LYS A 278 -15.15 17.12 -21.11
N LYS A 279 -15.24 17.27 -22.44
CA LYS A 279 -16.51 17.54 -23.15
C LYS A 279 -17.48 16.37 -23.06
N GLU A 280 -16.99 15.13 -23.21
CA GLU A 280 -17.79 13.91 -23.11
C GLU A 280 -18.26 13.70 -21.67
N GLU A 281 -17.41 13.93 -20.66
CA GLU A 281 -17.77 13.82 -19.25
C GLU A 281 -18.84 14.84 -18.85
N ILE A 282 -18.68 16.11 -19.26
CA ILE A 282 -19.69 17.16 -19.06
C ILE A 282 -21.03 16.78 -19.70
N PHE A 283 -21.00 16.27 -20.94
CA PHE A 283 -22.22 15.85 -21.63
C PHE A 283 -22.96 14.72 -20.90
N ILE A 284 -22.23 13.71 -20.41
CA ILE A 284 -22.82 12.61 -19.64
C ILE A 284 -23.39 13.12 -18.33
N ILE A 285 -22.63 13.92 -17.58
CA ILE A 285 -23.07 14.47 -16.29
C ILE A 285 -24.33 15.31 -16.48
N LYS A 286 -24.36 16.19 -17.48
CA LYS A 286 -25.55 17.01 -17.78
C LYS A 286 -26.77 16.17 -18.12
N SER A 287 -26.58 15.11 -18.89
CA SER A 287 -27.65 14.21 -19.31
C SER A 287 -28.22 13.38 -18.16
N LEU A 288 -27.41 13.05 -17.14
CA LEU A 288 -27.82 12.23 -16.01
C LEU A 288 -28.33 13.03 -14.81
N TYR A 289 -27.70 14.16 -14.50
CA TYR A 289 -27.89 14.88 -13.23
C TYR A 289 -28.29 16.35 -13.37
N GLY A 290 -28.42 16.85 -14.60
CA GLY A 290 -28.79 18.24 -14.88
C GLY A 290 -27.61 19.21 -14.89
N GLU A 291 -27.85 20.48 -14.61
CA GLU A 291 -26.81 21.52 -14.70
C GLU A 291 -25.66 21.31 -13.71
N ILE A 292 -24.45 21.64 -14.16
CA ILE A 292 -23.22 21.44 -13.41
C ILE A 292 -22.94 22.68 -12.56
N SER A 293 -22.68 22.48 -11.26
CA SER A 293 -22.29 23.55 -10.35
C SER A 293 -20.84 23.99 -10.58
N ASP A 294 -20.51 25.23 -10.21
CA ASP A 294 -19.13 25.74 -10.34
C ASP A 294 -18.08 24.85 -9.65
N PRO A 295 -18.32 24.33 -8.42
CA PRO A 295 -17.39 23.40 -7.78
C PRO A 295 -17.16 22.11 -8.58
N LEU A 296 -18.21 21.55 -9.19
CA LEU A 296 -18.09 20.35 -10.00
C LEU A 296 -17.32 20.63 -11.30
N HIS A 297 -17.54 21.79 -11.90
CA HIS A 297 -16.76 22.25 -13.05
C HIS A 297 -15.26 22.33 -12.72
N SER A 298 -14.89 22.93 -11.58
CA SER A 298 -13.48 22.99 -11.15
C SER A 298 -12.87 21.61 -10.90
N ILE A 299 -13.63 20.65 -10.37
CA ILE A 299 -13.15 19.28 -10.15
C ILE A 299 -12.90 18.55 -11.47
N ILE A 300 -13.78 18.72 -12.46
CA ILE A 300 -13.59 18.16 -13.80
C ILE A 300 -12.34 18.76 -14.46
N ASP A 301 -12.10 20.05 -14.27
CA ASP A 301 -10.91 20.74 -14.80
C ASP A 301 -9.62 20.22 -14.16
N LEU A 302 -9.65 19.95 -12.85
CA LEU A 302 -8.55 19.30 -12.15
C LEU A 302 -8.30 17.89 -12.69
N ALA A 303 -9.35 17.09 -12.89
CA ALA A 303 -9.21 15.75 -13.45
C ALA A 303 -8.54 15.76 -14.83
N ASP A 304 -8.95 16.69 -15.71
CA ASP A 304 -8.37 16.86 -17.04
C ASP A 304 -6.88 17.26 -16.97
N GLN A 305 -6.52 18.20 -16.09
CA GLN A 305 -5.14 18.62 -15.87
C GLN A 305 -4.24 17.48 -15.35
N LEU A 306 -4.74 16.69 -14.38
CA LEU A 306 -3.97 15.57 -13.81
C LEU A 306 -3.70 14.49 -14.87
N ARG A 307 -4.69 14.18 -15.73
CA ARG A 307 -4.55 13.15 -16.78
C ARG A 307 -3.57 13.55 -17.90
N HIS A 308 -3.47 14.84 -18.20
CA HIS A 308 -2.58 15.37 -19.25
C HIS A 308 -1.20 15.83 -18.73
N SER A 309 -0.93 15.68 -17.43
CA SER A 309 0.35 16.07 -16.86
C SER A 309 1.49 15.13 -17.29
N ASP A 310 2.66 15.69 -17.59
CA ASP A 310 3.90 14.93 -17.78
C ASP A 310 4.56 14.57 -16.43
N ASP A 311 4.09 15.12 -15.31
CA ASP A 311 4.56 14.73 -13.97
C ASP A 311 3.96 13.38 -13.58
N SER A 312 4.83 12.39 -13.38
CA SER A 312 4.44 11.03 -12.97
C SER A 312 3.62 11.00 -11.67
N THR A 313 3.89 11.90 -10.72
CA THR A 313 3.17 12.01 -9.44
C THR A 313 1.73 12.45 -9.68
N LEU A 314 1.53 13.50 -10.48
CA LEU A 314 0.20 14.01 -10.84
C LEU A 314 -0.58 13.00 -11.68
N LYS A 315 0.10 12.29 -12.58
CA LYS A 315 -0.52 11.26 -13.40
C LYS A 315 -0.99 10.07 -12.57
N ASN A 316 -0.24 9.65 -11.55
CA ASN A 316 -0.67 8.61 -10.62
C ASN A 316 -1.92 9.03 -9.83
N LEU A 317 -1.96 10.29 -9.39
CA LEU A 317 -3.12 10.89 -8.72
C LEU A 317 -4.37 10.94 -9.60
N SER A 318 -4.22 11.00 -10.94
CA SER A 318 -5.37 11.04 -11.86
C SER A 318 -6.32 9.83 -11.74
N SER A 319 -5.82 8.69 -11.25
CA SER A 319 -6.61 7.48 -11.03
C SER A 319 -7.74 7.67 -10.00
N SER A 320 -7.54 8.55 -9.01
CA SER A 320 -8.53 8.87 -7.98
C SER A 320 -9.70 9.71 -8.51
N LEU A 321 -9.53 10.40 -9.64
CA LEU A 321 -10.59 11.13 -10.36
C LEU A 321 -10.93 10.43 -11.68
N SER A 322 -11.21 9.13 -11.60
CA SER A 322 -11.76 8.39 -12.74
C SER A 322 -13.14 8.92 -13.15
N THR A 323 -13.58 8.63 -14.37
CA THR A 323 -14.92 9.01 -14.84
C THR A 323 -16.02 8.49 -13.91
N ARG A 324 -15.88 7.25 -13.40
CA ARG A 324 -16.75 6.70 -12.35
C ARG A 324 -16.82 7.59 -11.11
N GLN A 325 -15.67 8.06 -10.61
CA GLN A 325 -15.63 8.94 -9.44
C GLN A 325 -16.27 10.30 -9.71
N LEU A 326 -16.02 10.89 -10.88
CA LEU A 326 -16.68 12.14 -11.29
C LEU A 326 -18.21 12.00 -11.34
N LEU A 327 -18.73 10.88 -11.85
CA LEU A 327 -20.17 10.60 -11.87
C LEU A 327 -20.74 10.45 -10.45
N ARG A 328 -19.99 9.86 -9.52
CA ARG A 328 -20.40 9.73 -8.11
C ARG A 328 -20.40 11.07 -7.40
N ILE A 329 -19.38 11.89 -7.61
CA ILE A 329 -19.33 13.27 -7.10
C ILE A 329 -20.51 14.08 -7.65
N ALA A 330 -20.78 13.96 -8.95
CA ALA A 330 -21.91 14.64 -9.60
C ALA A 330 -23.27 14.19 -9.04
N SER A 331 -23.49 12.88 -8.91
CA SER A 331 -24.71 12.33 -8.28
C SER A 331 -24.89 12.86 -6.86
N ARG A 332 -23.80 12.93 -6.09
CA ARG A 332 -23.84 13.44 -4.72
C ARG A 332 -24.15 14.94 -4.69
N MET A 333 -23.48 15.75 -5.51
CA MET A 333 -23.70 17.21 -5.57
C MET A 333 -25.08 17.60 -6.10
N SER A 334 -25.70 16.76 -6.92
CA SER A 334 -27.07 16.94 -7.41
C SER A 334 -28.11 16.84 -6.28
N GLN A 335 -27.91 15.93 -5.32
CA GLN A 335 -28.81 15.76 -4.16
C GLN A 335 -28.39 16.55 -2.92
N TYR A 336 -27.08 16.68 -2.69
CA TYR A 336 -26.47 17.35 -1.56
C TYR A 336 -25.43 18.37 -2.05
N PRO A 337 -25.87 19.56 -2.50
CA PRO A 337 -24.98 20.60 -3.01
C PRO A 337 -23.91 21.00 -1.98
N THR A 338 -22.71 21.29 -2.49
CA THR A 338 -21.57 21.74 -1.67
C THR A 338 -20.92 22.94 -2.31
N ASP A 339 -20.57 23.94 -1.51
CA ASP A 339 -19.98 25.18 -2.00
C ASP A 339 -18.46 25.08 -2.26
N SER A 340 -17.77 24.06 -1.72
CA SER A 340 -16.31 23.93 -1.80
C SER A 340 -15.86 22.74 -2.65
N ALA A 341 -15.25 23.04 -3.80
CA ALA A 341 -14.52 22.05 -4.60
C ALA A 341 -13.31 21.49 -3.83
N TYR A 342 -12.59 22.35 -3.10
CA TYR A 342 -11.41 21.97 -2.33
C TYR A 342 -11.72 20.91 -1.27
N GLU A 343 -12.80 21.08 -0.49
CA GLU A 343 -13.19 20.09 0.53
C GLU A 343 -13.53 18.73 -0.09
N THR A 344 -14.20 18.74 -1.25
CA THR A 344 -14.52 17.51 -1.98
C THR A 344 -13.26 16.81 -2.47
N ILE A 345 -12.30 17.55 -3.05
CA ILE A 345 -11.01 17.01 -3.50
C ILE A 345 -10.23 16.41 -2.34
N GLN A 346 -10.10 17.13 -1.22
CA GLN A 346 -9.35 16.64 -0.06
C GLN A 346 -9.91 15.31 0.46
N ARG A 347 -11.24 15.11 0.39
CA ARG A 347 -11.88 13.83 0.76
C ARG A 347 -11.66 12.75 -0.29
N THR A 348 -11.92 13.03 -1.57
CA THR A 348 -11.80 12.05 -2.66
C THR A 348 -10.39 11.47 -2.74
N PHE A 349 -9.38 12.32 -2.53
CA PHE A 349 -7.97 11.91 -2.56
C PHE A 349 -7.46 11.33 -1.23
N LEU A 350 -8.28 11.38 -0.17
CA LEU A 350 -7.82 11.17 1.21
C LEU A 350 -6.53 11.97 1.46
N ALA A 351 -6.52 13.24 1.03
CA ALA A 351 -5.31 14.03 0.81
C ALA A 351 -4.41 14.18 2.06
N LYS A 352 -4.99 14.03 3.25
CA LYS A 352 -4.24 13.99 4.51
C LYS A 352 -3.31 12.79 4.63
N PHE A 353 -3.69 11.64 4.07
CA PHE A 353 -2.89 10.41 4.08
C PHE A 353 -1.97 10.29 2.87
N LEU A 354 -2.01 11.25 1.93
CA LEU A 354 -1.06 11.28 0.82
C LEU A 354 0.35 11.57 1.32
N PRO A 355 1.39 10.95 0.72
CA PRO A 355 2.76 11.36 0.93
C PRO A 355 2.95 12.86 0.71
N ASN A 356 3.82 13.50 1.49
CA ASN A 356 4.02 14.96 1.45
C ASN A 356 4.30 15.49 0.02
N LEU A 357 5.04 14.73 -0.80
CA LEU A 357 5.31 15.08 -2.19
C LEU A 357 4.02 15.09 -3.03
N ALA A 358 3.23 14.02 -2.96
CA ALA A 358 1.97 13.90 -3.69
C ALA A 358 0.93 14.91 -3.22
N ARG A 359 0.84 15.16 -1.91
CA ARG A 359 -0.04 16.18 -1.34
C ARG A 359 0.31 17.59 -1.85
N ARG A 360 1.59 17.97 -1.81
CA ARG A 360 2.05 19.26 -2.33
C ARG A 360 1.81 19.39 -3.83
N ALA A 361 2.02 18.32 -4.60
CA ALA A 361 1.71 18.30 -6.02
C ALA A 361 0.21 18.52 -6.28
N LEU A 362 -0.66 17.84 -5.52
CA LEU A 362 -2.12 18.02 -5.58
C LEU A 362 -2.54 19.45 -5.22
N ASP A 363 -2.05 19.99 -4.11
CA ASP A 363 -2.36 21.36 -3.68
C ASP A 363 -1.87 22.38 -4.72
N GLY A 364 -0.69 22.18 -5.30
CA GLY A 364 -0.16 23.00 -6.38
C GLY A 364 -0.99 22.92 -7.67
N ALA A 365 -1.54 21.75 -8.01
CA ALA A 365 -2.46 21.59 -9.13
C ALA A 365 -3.81 22.30 -8.87
N CYS A 366 -4.35 22.19 -7.66
CA CYS A 366 -5.57 22.90 -7.24
C CYS A 366 -5.40 24.42 -7.38
N GLN A 367 -4.30 24.97 -6.88
CA GLN A 367 -4.00 26.41 -6.98
C GLN A 367 -3.92 26.91 -8.42
N LYS A 368 -3.35 26.11 -9.34
CA LYS A 368 -3.25 26.48 -10.77
C LYS A 368 -4.61 26.66 -11.46
N ILE A 369 -5.66 25.99 -10.98
CA ILE A 369 -7.03 26.06 -11.53
C ILE A 369 -7.91 27.01 -10.71
N GLY A 370 -7.35 27.68 -9.69
CA GLY A 370 -8.11 28.59 -8.82
C GLY A 370 -8.96 27.88 -7.78
N ILE A 371 -8.65 26.62 -7.46
CA ILE A 371 -9.27 25.90 -6.34
C ILE A 371 -8.49 26.28 -5.08
N GLU A 372 -8.97 27.31 -4.38
CA GLU A 372 -8.35 27.78 -3.15
C GLU A 372 -8.88 27.03 -1.92
N PRO A 373 -8.03 26.81 -0.89
CA PRO A 373 -8.53 26.39 0.40
C PRO A 373 -9.50 27.46 0.91
N PRO A 374 -10.67 27.08 1.46
CA PRO A 374 -11.59 28.06 2.03
C PRO A 374 -10.87 28.90 3.09
N VAL A 375 -11.28 30.17 3.24
CA VAL A 375 -10.66 31.15 4.18
C VAL A 375 -10.56 30.60 5.63
N ARG A 376 -11.37 29.60 5.98
CA ARG A 376 -11.39 28.89 7.26
C ARG A 376 -11.00 27.41 7.15
N PHE A 377 -10.14 27.03 6.20
CA PHE A 377 -9.68 25.65 6.09
C PHE A 377 -8.84 25.26 7.32
N GLY A 378 -9.25 24.22 8.05
CA GLY A 378 -8.58 23.78 9.28
C GLY A 378 -8.89 24.61 10.53
N ARG A 379 -9.66 25.70 10.42
CA ARG A 379 -10.29 26.38 11.56
C ARG A 379 -11.78 26.03 11.55
N PHE A 380 -12.19 25.17 12.46
CA PHE A 380 -13.61 24.95 12.73
C PHE A 380 -14.21 26.33 13.06
N GLU A 381 -15.23 26.75 12.30
CA GLU A 381 -16.10 27.81 12.80
C GLU A 381 -16.64 27.38 14.16
N PRO A 382 -16.89 28.31 15.11
CA PRO A 382 -17.63 27.98 16.31
C PRO A 382 -18.92 27.30 15.87
N GLU A 383 -19.01 25.99 16.14
CA GLU A 383 -19.76 25.05 15.32
C GLU A 383 -21.24 25.42 15.21
N ILE A 384 -21.80 25.36 14.01
CA ILE A 384 -23.20 24.99 13.88
C ILE A 384 -23.29 23.57 14.46
N LYS A 385 -23.80 23.45 15.70
CA LYS A 385 -24.04 22.15 16.33
C LYS A 385 -24.91 21.32 15.39
N VAL A 386 -24.31 20.30 14.76
CA VAL A 386 -25.03 19.32 13.96
C VAL A 386 -25.88 18.51 14.94
N SER A 387 -27.16 18.85 15.02
CA SER A 387 -28.11 18.16 15.89
C SER A 387 -28.45 16.79 15.32
N CYS A 388 -28.55 15.78 16.19
CA CYS A 388 -29.19 14.52 15.88
C CYS A 388 -30.45 14.36 16.71
N ALA A 389 -31.54 13.99 16.06
CA ALA A 389 -32.81 13.74 16.70
C ALA A 389 -33.56 12.62 15.98
N ILE A 390 -34.25 11.79 16.77
CA ILE A 390 -35.21 10.81 16.28
C ILE A 390 -36.60 11.28 16.73
N GLN A 391 -37.45 11.63 15.78
CA GLN A 391 -38.82 12.08 16.05
C GLN A 391 -39.79 11.34 15.13
N ASN A 392 -40.84 10.75 15.68
CA ASN A 392 -41.87 10.02 14.93
C ASN A 392 -41.32 8.95 13.97
N GLY A 393 -40.23 8.26 14.34
CA GLY A 393 -39.60 7.23 13.49
C GLY A 393 -38.72 7.78 12.35
N VAL A 394 -38.49 9.09 12.29
CA VAL A 394 -37.58 9.74 11.35
C VAL A 394 -36.30 10.16 12.06
N LEU A 395 -35.17 9.67 11.57
CA LEU A 395 -33.84 10.10 11.96
C LEU A 395 -33.47 11.39 11.22
N THR A 396 -33.06 12.41 11.95
CA THR A 396 -32.46 13.64 11.42
C THR A 396 -31.04 13.76 11.95
N ILE A 397 -30.06 13.91 11.06
CA ILE A 397 -28.67 14.27 11.40
C ILE A 397 -28.32 15.50 10.57
N GLY A 398 -28.08 16.63 11.23
CA GLY A 398 -27.86 17.90 10.54
C GLY A 398 -29.06 18.28 9.67
N ASN A 399 -28.83 18.38 8.36
CA ASN A 399 -29.86 18.69 7.37
C ASN A 399 -30.43 17.44 6.68
N THR A 400 -29.86 16.26 6.97
CA THR A 400 -30.21 15.00 6.30
C THR A 400 -31.24 14.23 7.11
N LYS A 401 -32.30 13.75 6.45
CA LYS A 401 -33.42 13.04 7.08
C LYS A 401 -33.67 11.70 6.42
N THR A 402 -34.01 10.68 7.20
CA THR A 402 -34.43 9.38 6.69
C THR A 402 -35.35 8.65 7.67
N GLU A 403 -36.16 7.74 7.17
CA GLU A 403 -36.97 6.86 8.00
C GLU A 403 -36.08 5.77 8.65
N ILE A 404 -36.36 5.48 9.93
CA ILE A 404 -35.64 4.41 10.64
C ILE A 404 -36.04 3.06 10.06
N TYR A 405 -35.02 2.22 9.81
CA TYR A 405 -35.24 0.90 9.27
C TYR A 405 -36.00 0.01 10.25
N LYS A 406 -36.93 -0.79 9.74
CA LYS A 406 -37.69 -1.75 10.55
C LYS A 406 -37.07 -3.13 10.39
N THR A 407 -36.53 -3.69 11.48
CA THR A 407 -35.94 -5.03 11.47
C THR A 407 -36.48 -5.87 12.63
N GLN A 408 -36.58 -7.19 12.38
CA GLN A 408 -36.86 -8.19 13.42
C GLN A 408 -35.55 -8.69 14.08
N ALA A 409 -34.40 -8.49 13.44
CA ALA A 409 -33.09 -8.93 13.92
C ALA A 409 -32.46 -7.91 14.89
N LEU A 410 -33.18 -7.53 15.95
CA LEU A 410 -32.73 -6.49 16.89
C LEU A 410 -31.40 -6.83 17.57
N THR A 411 -31.11 -8.12 17.80
CA THR A 411 -29.84 -8.58 18.37
C THR A 411 -28.62 -8.35 17.47
N LYS A 412 -28.85 -8.08 16.18
CA LYS A 412 -27.81 -7.75 15.19
C LYS A 412 -27.64 -6.25 15.01
N VAL A 413 -28.52 -5.42 15.57
CA VAL A 413 -28.37 -3.97 15.58
C VAL A 413 -27.35 -3.61 16.67
N PRO A 414 -26.28 -2.86 16.36
CA PRO A 414 -25.30 -2.47 17.36
C PRO A 414 -25.94 -1.61 18.45
N ASP A 415 -25.59 -1.88 19.71
CA ASP A 415 -25.89 -0.99 20.83
C ASP A 415 -24.56 -0.59 21.50
N ILE A 416 -24.14 0.65 21.26
CA ILE A 416 -22.83 1.13 21.68
C ILE A 416 -22.95 2.41 22.51
N LEU A 417 -22.02 2.55 23.47
CA LEU A 417 -21.79 3.83 24.12
C LEU A 417 -21.05 4.77 23.16
N PHE A 418 -21.76 5.82 22.76
CA PHE A 418 -21.27 6.86 21.87
C PHE A 418 -21.67 8.23 22.42
N TYR A 419 -20.71 9.16 22.45
CA TYR A 419 -20.97 10.55 22.82
C TYR A 419 -20.91 11.41 21.56
N ASP A 420 -21.96 12.19 21.37
CA ASP A 420 -22.11 13.02 20.19
C ASP A 420 -21.12 14.19 20.28
N VAL A 421 -20.08 14.13 19.44
CA VAL A 421 -19.14 15.23 19.25
C VAL A 421 -19.33 15.82 17.86
N PRO A 422 -19.24 17.15 17.72
CA PRO A 422 -19.58 17.87 16.49
C PRO A 422 -18.89 17.32 15.23
N GLN A 423 -17.59 17.02 15.31
CA GLN A 423 -16.84 16.44 14.19
C GLN A 423 -17.36 15.06 13.77
N HIS A 424 -17.71 14.20 14.73
CA HIS A 424 -18.29 12.89 14.42
C HIS A 424 -19.72 13.02 13.89
N MET A 425 -20.52 13.97 14.39
CA MET A 425 -21.89 14.18 13.91
C MET A 425 -21.93 14.64 12.45
N ARG A 426 -21.01 15.54 12.06
CA ARG A 426 -20.84 15.96 10.67
C ARG A 426 -20.40 14.79 9.77
N LEU A 427 -19.49 13.94 10.26
CA LEU A 427 -19.09 12.74 9.53
C LEU A 427 -20.25 11.74 9.40
N LEU A 428 -21.03 11.51 10.45
CA LEU A 428 -22.22 10.66 10.42
C LEU A 428 -23.26 11.16 9.42
N GLU A 429 -23.46 12.47 9.30
CA GLU A 429 -24.31 13.05 8.27
C GLU A 429 -23.82 12.69 6.87
N TRP A 430 -22.52 12.81 6.58
CA TRP A 430 -21.97 12.45 5.28
C TRP A 430 -22.09 10.96 4.97
N LEU A 431 -21.81 10.10 5.96
CA LEU A 431 -21.97 8.66 5.81
C LEU A 431 -23.44 8.30 5.54
N LEU A 432 -24.38 8.99 6.19
CA LEU A 432 -25.81 8.83 5.95
C LEU A 432 -26.17 9.23 4.52
N GLN A 433 -25.72 10.39 4.04
CA GLN A 433 -25.97 10.87 2.67
C GLN A 433 -25.50 9.86 1.62
N ASP A 434 -24.28 9.33 1.78
CA ASP A 434 -23.72 8.38 0.82
C ASP A 434 -24.39 7.01 0.87
N LEU A 435 -24.84 6.56 2.05
CA LEU A 435 -25.64 5.35 2.20
C LEU A 435 -27.01 5.47 1.54
N LEU A 436 -27.66 6.64 1.65
CA LEU A 436 -28.95 6.94 1.01
C LEU A 436 -28.85 7.03 -0.52
N LEU A 437 -27.69 7.46 -1.04
CA LEU A 437 -27.36 7.37 -2.46
C LEU A 437 -27.13 5.94 -2.96
N GLY A 438 -27.15 4.96 -2.05
CA GLY A 438 -26.96 3.54 -2.36
C GLY A 438 -25.50 3.09 -2.39
N ASN A 439 -24.54 3.97 -2.06
CA ASN A 439 -23.12 3.66 -2.11
C ASN A 439 -22.69 2.73 -0.96
N HIS A 440 -21.64 1.95 -1.21
CA HIS A 440 -20.88 1.26 -0.17
C HIS A 440 -19.86 2.23 0.45
N LEU A 441 -19.52 2.08 1.73
CA LEU A 441 -18.69 3.02 2.46
C LEU A 441 -17.30 2.43 2.73
N LEU A 442 -16.25 3.26 2.66
CA LEU A 442 -14.88 2.93 3.07
C LEU A 442 -14.40 3.99 4.08
N LEU A 443 -14.13 3.57 5.31
CA LEU A 443 -13.61 4.41 6.38
C LEU A 443 -12.11 4.13 6.57
N VAL A 444 -11.27 5.12 6.28
CA VAL A 444 -9.81 5.02 6.37
C VAL A 444 -9.29 5.92 7.47
N GLY A 445 -8.41 5.44 8.34
CA GLY A 445 -7.84 6.25 9.41
C GLY A 445 -6.84 5.49 10.27
N ASN A 446 -6.18 6.17 11.21
CA ASN A 446 -5.24 5.51 12.13
C ASN A 446 -5.96 4.50 13.05
N GLN A 447 -5.19 3.61 13.68
CA GLN A 447 -5.75 2.71 14.69
C GLN A 447 -6.21 3.53 15.92
N GLY A 448 -7.32 3.14 16.53
CA GLY A 448 -7.80 3.78 17.76
C GLY A 448 -8.54 5.12 17.60
N VAL A 449 -8.73 5.62 16.37
CA VAL A 449 -9.47 6.88 16.10
C VAL A 449 -11.01 6.76 16.22
N GLY A 450 -11.55 5.53 16.29
CA GLY A 450 -12.98 5.30 16.47
C GLY A 450 -13.77 4.89 15.23
N LYS A 451 -13.12 4.43 14.15
CA LYS A 451 -13.76 3.94 12.91
C LYS A 451 -14.94 2.99 13.18
N ASN A 452 -14.71 1.95 13.99
CA ASN A 452 -15.73 0.95 14.34
C ASN A 452 -16.89 1.59 15.11
N LYS A 453 -16.60 2.50 16.05
CA LYS A 453 -17.64 3.21 16.81
C LYS A 453 -18.51 4.09 15.91
N ILE A 454 -17.93 4.75 14.92
CA ILE A 454 -18.69 5.61 14.00
C ILE A 454 -19.59 4.77 13.10
N ALA A 455 -19.07 3.67 12.52
CA ALA A 455 -19.88 2.74 11.74
C ALA A 455 -21.03 2.15 12.57
N ASP A 456 -20.74 1.70 13.79
CA ASP A 456 -21.74 1.10 14.67
C ASP A 456 -22.78 2.12 15.12
N ARG A 457 -22.37 3.36 15.38
CA ARG A 457 -23.29 4.45 15.73
C ARG A 457 -24.25 4.74 14.59
N LEU A 458 -23.77 4.80 13.36
CA LEU A 458 -24.63 5.01 12.18
C LEU A 458 -25.70 3.91 12.08
N LEU A 459 -25.30 2.65 12.25
CA LEU A 459 -26.20 1.50 12.15
C LEU A 459 -27.18 1.42 13.32
N GLN A 460 -26.74 1.79 14.54
CA GLN A 460 -27.59 1.95 15.70
C GLN A 460 -28.68 3.01 15.45
N LEU A 461 -28.30 4.19 14.95
CA LEU A 461 -29.24 5.28 14.65
C LEU A 461 -30.25 4.91 13.55
N LEU A 462 -29.81 4.14 12.55
CA LEU A 462 -30.65 3.67 11.46
C LEU A 462 -31.49 2.43 11.80
N ASN A 463 -31.26 1.80 12.96
CA ASN A 463 -31.83 0.51 13.34
C ASN A 463 -31.57 -0.58 12.26
N ARG A 464 -30.35 -0.58 11.69
CA ARG A 464 -29.93 -1.50 10.63
C ARG A 464 -29.13 -2.67 11.23
N PRO A 465 -29.53 -3.93 10.98
CA PRO A 465 -28.77 -5.09 11.45
C PRO A 465 -27.44 -5.22 10.69
N ARG A 466 -26.38 -5.65 11.39
CA ARG A 466 -25.07 -5.90 10.78
C ARG A 466 -24.61 -7.34 10.88
N GLU A 467 -23.84 -7.75 9.89
CA GLU A 467 -22.91 -8.87 10.01
C GLU A 467 -21.48 -8.31 10.07
N TYR A 468 -20.61 -8.94 10.85
CA TYR A 468 -19.24 -8.46 11.07
C TYR A 468 -18.23 -9.53 10.63
N ILE A 469 -17.19 -9.10 9.92
CA ILE A 469 -16.05 -9.92 9.57
C ILE A 469 -14.77 -9.12 9.74
N GLN A 470 -13.78 -9.71 10.42
CA GLN A 470 -12.46 -9.11 10.60
C GLN A 470 -11.47 -9.84 9.70
N LEU A 471 -10.69 -9.07 8.94
CA LEU A 471 -9.69 -9.60 8.02
C LEU A 471 -8.30 -9.62 8.67
N HIS A 472 -7.55 -10.65 8.32
CA HIS A 472 -6.19 -10.90 8.79
C HIS A 472 -5.24 -11.19 7.62
N ARG A 473 -3.94 -11.18 7.89
CA ARG A 473 -2.90 -11.51 6.89
C ARG A 473 -3.05 -12.92 6.31
N ASP A 474 -3.63 -13.83 7.08
CA ASP A 474 -3.84 -15.22 6.70
C ASP A 474 -5.24 -15.49 6.10
N THR A 475 -6.06 -14.44 5.89
CA THR A 475 -7.39 -14.59 5.27
C THR A 475 -7.24 -15.18 3.87
N THR A 476 -8.15 -16.08 3.50
CA THR A 476 -8.27 -16.64 2.15
C THR A 476 -9.62 -16.31 1.52
N VAL A 477 -9.70 -16.44 0.19
CA VAL A 477 -10.97 -16.30 -0.55
C VAL A 477 -12.03 -17.27 -0.02
N GLN A 478 -11.62 -18.49 0.34
CA GLN A 478 -12.51 -19.48 0.94
C GLN A 478 -13.07 -18.98 2.26
N SER A 479 -12.22 -18.57 3.22
CA SER A 479 -12.65 -18.07 4.54
C SER A 479 -13.59 -16.86 4.48
N LEU A 480 -13.50 -16.05 3.41
CA LEU A 480 -14.37 -14.89 3.16
C LEU A 480 -15.74 -15.31 2.62
N THR A 481 -15.83 -16.45 1.91
CA THR A 481 -17.03 -16.91 1.21
C THR A 481 -17.79 -17.98 2.00
N VAL A 482 -17.12 -19.05 2.44
CA VAL A 482 -17.72 -20.16 3.21
C VAL A 482 -16.72 -20.72 4.23
N GLN A 483 -17.23 -21.26 5.32
CA GLN A 483 -16.42 -21.87 6.37
C GLN A 483 -16.61 -23.38 6.36
N PRO A 484 -15.56 -24.19 6.10
CA PRO A 484 -15.66 -25.63 6.19
C PRO A 484 -15.71 -26.06 7.67
N ASN A 485 -16.75 -26.79 8.04
CA ASN A 485 -16.93 -27.37 9.36
C ASN A 485 -17.07 -28.88 9.24
N VAL A 486 -16.38 -29.66 10.07
CA VAL A 486 -16.58 -31.10 10.11
C VAL A 486 -17.67 -31.42 11.12
N ARG A 487 -18.77 -32.04 10.67
CA ARG A 487 -19.81 -32.59 11.54
C ARG A 487 -19.98 -34.07 11.24
N ASP A 488 -19.89 -34.90 12.27
CA ASP A 488 -20.05 -36.36 12.18
C ASP A 488 -19.14 -37.02 11.11
N GLY A 489 -17.94 -36.47 10.90
CA GLY A 489 -16.97 -36.98 9.91
C GLY A 489 -17.18 -36.48 8.47
N VAL A 490 -18.17 -35.62 8.22
CA VAL A 490 -18.46 -35.00 6.92
C VAL A 490 -18.09 -33.52 6.93
N VAL A 491 -17.45 -33.04 5.87
CA VAL A 491 -17.17 -31.59 5.68
C VAL A 491 -18.45 -30.90 5.20
N ILE A 492 -19.00 -30.02 6.03
CA ILE A 492 -20.16 -29.18 5.77
C ILE A 492 -19.71 -27.74 5.63
N TYR A 493 -20.09 -27.07 4.54
CA TYR A 493 -19.77 -25.67 4.31
C TYR A 493 -20.86 -24.76 4.88
N GLU A 494 -20.49 -23.89 5.82
CA GLU A 494 -21.39 -22.87 6.36
C GLU A 494 -21.20 -21.51 5.68
N ASP A 495 -22.30 -20.78 5.53
CA ASP A 495 -22.30 -19.42 5.00
C ASP A 495 -21.47 -18.49 5.89
N SER A 496 -20.52 -17.77 5.28
CA SER A 496 -19.77 -16.72 5.96
C SER A 496 -20.68 -15.55 6.35
N PRO A 497 -20.23 -14.63 7.24
CA PRO A 497 -20.95 -13.40 7.53
C PRO A 497 -21.29 -12.57 6.28
N LEU A 498 -20.43 -12.61 5.25
CA LEU A 498 -20.68 -11.95 3.97
C LEU A 498 -21.90 -12.55 3.28
N VAL A 499 -21.97 -13.87 3.14
CA VAL A 499 -23.09 -14.55 2.45
C VAL A 499 -24.40 -14.33 3.22
N LYS A 500 -24.35 -14.41 4.56
CA LYS A 500 -25.50 -14.12 5.42
C LYS A 500 -26.00 -12.67 5.26
N ALA A 501 -25.09 -11.70 5.16
CA ALA A 501 -25.45 -10.31 4.95
C ALA A 501 -26.17 -10.09 3.61
N VAL A 502 -25.64 -10.70 2.55
CA VAL A 502 -26.23 -10.63 1.20
C VAL A 502 -27.64 -11.24 1.18
N LYS A 503 -27.84 -12.40 1.81
CA LYS A 503 -29.15 -13.08 1.87
C LYS A 503 -30.20 -12.28 2.64
N ASN A 504 -29.81 -11.73 3.78
CA ASN A 504 -30.74 -11.10 4.73
C ASN A 504 -30.89 -9.59 4.54
N GLY A 505 -30.14 -8.97 3.61
CA GLY A 505 -30.13 -7.50 3.47
C GLY A 505 -29.51 -6.77 4.64
N HIS A 506 -28.66 -7.45 5.41
CA HIS A 506 -27.92 -6.82 6.51
C HIS A 506 -26.74 -6.00 5.96
N VAL A 507 -26.26 -5.06 6.77
CA VAL A 507 -25.04 -4.33 6.44
C VAL A 507 -23.83 -5.20 6.81
N LEU A 508 -22.96 -5.49 5.84
CA LEU A 508 -21.69 -6.17 6.11
C LEU A 508 -20.64 -5.14 6.55
N VAL A 509 -20.11 -5.30 7.76
CA VAL A 509 -18.96 -4.53 8.26
C VAL A 509 -17.70 -5.39 8.11
N VAL A 510 -16.80 -4.96 7.23
CA VAL A 510 -15.50 -5.61 6.98
C VAL A 510 -14.42 -4.80 7.69
N ASP A 511 -13.81 -5.36 8.72
CA ASP A 511 -12.79 -4.69 9.52
C ASP A 511 -11.37 -5.15 9.14
N GLU A 512 -10.40 -4.27 9.36
CA GLU A 512 -8.97 -4.50 9.08
C GLU A 512 -8.68 -4.97 7.64
N ALA A 513 -9.40 -4.42 6.65
CA ALA A 513 -9.29 -4.86 5.26
C ALA A 513 -7.90 -4.64 4.65
N ASP A 514 -7.13 -3.69 5.20
CA ASP A 514 -5.72 -3.45 4.86
C ASP A 514 -4.80 -4.62 5.24
N LYS A 515 -5.20 -5.49 6.19
CA LYS A 515 -4.38 -6.62 6.62
C LYS A 515 -4.47 -7.82 5.68
N ALA A 516 -5.56 -7.98 4.95
CA ALA A 516 -5.72 -9.09 4.03
C ALA A 516 -4.95 -8.87 2.73
N PRO A 517 -4.43 -9.94 2.08
CA PRO A 517 -3.84 -9.86 0.75
C PRO A 517 -4.77 -9.18 -0.26
N THR A 518 -4.20 -8.38 -1.17
CA THR A 518 -4.98 -7.65 -2.20
C THR A 518 -5.80 -8.58 -3.08
N HIS A 519 -5.30 -9.78 -3.40
CA HIS A 519 -6.04 -10.76 -4.18
C HIS A 519 -7.30 -11.28 -3.45
N VAL A 520 -7.30 -11.34 -2.12
CA VAL A 520 -8.46 -11.77 -1.33
C VAL A 520 -9.52 -10.69 -1.30
N THR A 521 -9.11 -9.44 -1.10
CA THR A 521 -10.05 -8.31 -1.06
C THR A 521 -10.62 -8.00 -2.43
N CYS A 522 -9.87 -8.25 -3.51
CA CYS A 522 -10.32 -8.04 -4.90
C CYS A 522 -11.55 -8.86 -5.29
N ILE A 523 -11.85 -9.98 -4.62
CA ILE A 523 -13.08 -10.74 -4.91
C ILE A 523 -14.35 -9.95 -4.57
N LEU A 524 -14.26 -8.99 -3.64
CA LEU A 524 -15.37 -8.11 -3.29
C LEU A 524 -15.72 -7.13 -4.42
N LYS A 525 -14.82 -6.95 -5.41
CA LYS A 525 -15.01 -6.01 -6.52
C LYS A 525 -16.31 -6.25 -7.27
N THR A 526 -16.54 -7.48 -7.75
CA THR A 526 -17.75 -7.77 -8.54
C THR A 526 -19.02 -7.75 -7.71
N LEU A 527 -18.91 -8.07 -6.41
CA LEU A 527 -20.05 -7.98 -5.50
C LEU A 527 -20.47 -6.52 -5.32
N VAL A 528 -19.51 -5.61 -5.19
CA VAL A 528 -19.74 -4.17 -5.01
C VAL A 528 -20.12 -3.48 -6.33
N GLU A 529 -19.52 -3.87 -7.46
CA GLU A 529 -19.81 -3.26 -8.77
C GLU A 529 -21.14 -3.74 -9.36
N ASN A 530 -21.40 -5.06 -9.32
CA ASN A 530 -22.47 -5.68 -10.10
C ASN A 530 -23.46 -6.49 -9.23
N GLY A 531 -23.21 -6.65 -7.92
CA GLY A 531 -23.99 -7.57 -7.10
C GLY A 531 -23.72 -9.04 -7.45
N GLU A 532 -22.54 -9.36 -7.99
CA GLU A 532 -22.20 -10.71 -8.45
C GLU A 532 -20.95 -11.25 -7.76
N MET A 533 -20.99 -12.50 -7.31
CA MET A 533 -19.82 -13.16 -6.74
C MET A 533 -19.92 -14.67 -6.82
N ILE A 534 -18.83 -15.34 -7.19
CA ILE A 534 -18.74 -16.80 -7.14
C ILE A 534 -18.23 -17.22 -5.76
N LEU A 535 -18.90 -18.19 -5.14
CA LEU A 535 -18.49 -18.79 -3.87
C LEU A 535 -17.62 -20.02 -4.12
N SER A 536 -16.77 -20.35 -3.14
CA SER A 536 -15.84 -21.47 -3.25
C SER A 536 -16.50 -22.86 -3.16
N ASP A 537 -17.73 -22.95 -2.64
CA ASP A 537 -18.57 -24.15 -2.75
C ASP A 537 -19.27 -24.25 -4.12
N GLY A 538 -19.10 -23.22 -4.97
CA GLY A 538 -19.63 -23.04 -6.30
C GLY A 538 -21.07 -22.50 -6.37
N ARG A 539 -21.71 -22.16 -5.24
CA ARG A 539 -22.91 -21.30 -5.29
C ARG A 539 -22.53 -19.92 -5.83
N ARG A 540 -23.50 -19.18 -6.35
CA ARG A 540 -23.26 -17.86 -6.96
C ARG A 540 -24.21 -16.81 -6.41
N ILE A 541 -23.65 -15.69 -6.00
CA ILE A 541 -24.40 -14.47 -5.69
C ILE A 541 -24.70 -13.74 -7.00
N VAL A 542 -25.97 -13.40 -7.22
CA VAL A 542 -26.42 -12.70 -8.43
C VAL A 542 -27.53 -11.68 -8.10
N PRO A 543 -27.70 -10.61 -8.91
CA PRO A 543 -28.86 -9.74 -8.82
C PRO A 543 -30.17 -10.52 -9.07
N LYS A 544 -31.28 -10.09 -8.45
CA LYS A 544 -32.61 -10.71 -8.63
C LYS A 544 -33.00 -10.83 -10.11
N ASP A 545 -32.81 -9.76 -10.88
CA ASP A 545 -33.11 -9.70 -12.32
C ASP A 545 -32.36 -10.77 -13.15
N MET A 546 -31.19 -11.21 -12.67
CA MET A 546 -30.41 -12.24 -13.34
C MET A 546 -30.99 -13.64 -13.12
N MET A 547 -31.65 -13.90 -11.98
CA MET A 547 -32.30 -15.19 -11.73
C MET A 547 -33.46 -15.44 -12.69
N GLU A 548 -34.26 -14.41 -12.99
CA GLU A 548 -35.41 -14.51 -13.89
C GLU A 548 -35.01 -14.81 -15.35
N SER A 549 -33.74 -14.56 -15.69
CA SER A 549 -33.23 -14.61 -17.06
C SER A 549 -32.18 -15.72 -17.29
N SER A 550 -31.97 -16.58 -16.29
CA SER A 550 -31.00 -17.68 -16.34
C SER A 550 -31.72 -19.02 -16.43
N ALA A 551 -31.58 -19.74 -17.54
CA ALA A 551 -32.06 -21.12 -17.71
C ALA A 551 -31.24 -22.17 -16.93
N GLY A 552 -30.56 -21.76 -15.85
CA GLY A 552 -29.64 -22.60 -15.07
C GLY A 552 -30.25 -23.16 -13.80
N ASP A 553 -29.48 -23.98 -13.09
CA ASP A 553 -29.88 -24.68 -11.87
C ASP A 553 -30.09 -23.70 -10.70
N VAL A 554 -31.33 -23.22 -10.56
CA VAL A 554 -31.78 -22.17 -9.63
C VAL A 554 -31.37 -22.46 -8.17
N ALA A 555 -31.17 -23.73 -7.82
CA ALA A 555 -30.73 -24.18 -6.51
C ALA A 555 -29.35 -23.63 -6.08
N THR A 556 -28.49 -23.23 -7.03
CA THR A 556 -27.12 -22.76 -6.74
C THR A 556 -27.00 -21.24 -6.64
N PHE A 557 -28.07 -20.49 -6.93
CA PHE A 557 -28.04 -19.02 -6.95
C PHE A 557 -28.55 -18.41 -5.64
N ILE A 558 -27.89 -17.32 -5.25
CA ILE A 558 -28.20 -16.52 -4.06
C ILE A 558 -28.55 -15.12 -4.54
N PRO A 559 -29.82 -14.69 -4.48
CA PRO A 559 -30.18 -13.34 -4.88
C PRO A 559 -29.60 -12.32 -3.91
N VAL A 560 -29.00 -11.25 -4.44
CA VAL A 560 -28.62 -10.09 -3.63
C VAL A 560 -29.88 -9.38 -3.14
N HIS A 561 -29.96 -9.17 -1.83
CA HIS A 561 -31.02 -8.38 -1.23
C HIS A 561 -30.83 -6.88 -1.54
N GLU A 562 -31.91 -6.17 -1.87
CA GLU A 562 -31.86 -4.75 -2.28
C GLU A 562 -31.30 -3.82 -1.19
N ASP A 563 -31.61 -4.12 0.08
CA ASP A 563 -31.06 -3.43 1.25
C ASP A 563 -29.59 -3.74 1.57
N PHE A 564 -28.95 -4.69 0.89
CA PHE A 564 -27.56 -5.06 1.19
C PHE A 564 -26.62 -3.86 0.99
N LYS A 565 -25.80 -3.59 2.01
CA LYS A 565 -24.75 -2.56 1.98
C LYS A 565 -23.49 -3.09 2.64
N MET A 566 -22.37 -2.45 2.31
CA MET A 566 -21.05 -2.82 2.83
C MET A 566 -20.38 -1.58 3.40
N ILE A 567 -19.80 -1.72 4.58
CA ILE A 567 -18.94 -0.73 5.23
C ILE A 567 -17.58 -1.40 5.46
N VAL A 568 -16.57 -0.91 4.77
CA VAL A 568 -15.19 -1.39 4.89
C VAL A 568 -14.41 -0.45 5.79
N LEU A 569 -13.68 -0.99 6.75
CA LEU A 569 -12.83 -0.26 7.67
C LEU A 569 -11.38 -0.66 7.37
N ALA A 570 -10.53 0.33 7.12
CA ALA A 570 -9.13 0.12 6.81
C ALA A 570 -8.24 1.12 7.57
N ASN A 571 -7.00 0.72 7.82
CA ASN A 571 -5.98 1.65 8.29
C ASN A 571 -5.36 2.45 7.14
N ARG A 572 -4.65 3.54 7.47
CA ARG A 572 -3.95 4.34 6.46
C ARG A 572 -2.89 3.50 5.74
N PRO A 573 -2.70 3.68 4.42
CA PRO A 573 -1.56 3.09 3.71
C PRO A 573 -0.26 3.73 4.19
N GLY A 574 0.77 2.91 4.47
CA GLY A 574 2.13 3.38 4.79
C GLY A 574 2.48 3.44 6.29
N PHE A 575 3.75 3.76 6.55
CA PHE A 575 4.38 3.71 7.88
C PHE A 575 3.55 4.44 8.96
N PRO A 576 3.39 3.87 10.17
CA PRO A 576 4.03 2.65 10.71
C PRO A 576 3.28 1.34 10.43
N PHE A 577 2.18 1.39 9.68
CA PHE A 577 1.33 0.22 9.46
C PHE A 577 1.60 -0.41 8.09
N LEU A 578 2.16 -1.62 8.14
CA LEU A 578 2.47 -2.52 7.01
C LEU A 578 1.19 -3.15 6.41
N GLY A 579 0.17 -2.34 6.12
CA GLY A 579 -1.06 -2.78 5.46
C GLY A 579 -0.93 -2.72 3.93
N ASN A 580 -1.66 -3.61 3.24
CA ASN A 580 -1.82 -3.56 1.80
C ASN A 580 -2.61 -2.32 1.38
N ASP A 581 -2.31 -1.76 0.21
CA ASP A 581 -3.02 -0.59 -0.31
C ASP A 581 -4.38 -0.99 -0.90
N PHE A 582 -5.34 -1.22 0.00
CA PHE A 582 -6.74 -1.47 -0.33
C PHE A 582 -7.34 -0.31 -1.13
N PHE A 583 -6.96 0.93 -0.78
CA PHE A 583 -7.49 2.13 -1.41
C PHE A 583 -7.07 2.23 -2.88
N ALA A 584 -5.80 2.01 -3.22
CA ALA A 584 -5.34 1.99 -4.62
C ALA A 584 -6.01 0.88 -5.44
N SER A 585 -6.39 -0.23 -4.82
CA SER A 585 -6.96 -1.39 -5.49
C SER A 585 -8.47 -1.28 -5.74
N LEU A 586 -9.24 -0.83 -4.72
CA LEU A 586 -10.70 -0.88 -4.69
C LEU A 586 -11.35 0.44 -4.26
N GLY A 587 -10.58 1.46 -3.89
CA GLY A 587 -11.10 2.73 -3.37
C GLY A 587 -12.02 3.45 -4.36
N ASP A 588 -11.88 3.22 -5.66
CA ASP A 588 -12.76 3.81 -6.67
C ASP A 588 -14.20 3.26 -6.64
N LEU A 589 -14.43 2.15 -5.93
CA LEU A 589 -15.74 1.49 -5.78
C LEU A 589 -16.53 1.97 -4.56
N PHE A 590 -15.85 2.54 -3.56
CA PHE A 590 -16.44 2.90 -2.27
C PHE A 590 -16.53 4.41 -2.08
N SER A 591 -17.45 4.88 -1.24
CA SER A 591 -17.44 6.28 -0.76
C SER A 591 -16.41 6.37 0.35
N CYS A 592 -15.32 7.06 0.06
CA CYS A 592 -14.14 7.07 0.92
C CYS A 592 -14.23 8.23 1.90
N HIS A 593 -14.10 7.92 3.19
CA HIS A 593 -14.13 8.89 4.27
C HIS A 593 -12.91 8.72 5.16
N ALA A 594 -12.15 9.80 5.33
CA ALA A 594 -11.08 9.86 6.31
C ALA A 594 -11.67 9.98 7.73
N VAL A 595 -11.22 9.12 8.64
CA VAL A 595 -11.51 9.19 10.06
C VAL A 595 -10.24 9.55 10.80
N ASP A 596 -10.26 10.71 11.43
CA ASP A 596 -9.13 11.27 12.15
C ASP A 596 -9.38 11.32 13.64
N ASN A 597 -8.30 11.51 14.42
CA ASN A 597 -8.45 11.93 15.80
C ASN A 597 -9.28 13.24 15.85
N PRO A 598 -10.16 13.41 16.86
CA PRO A 598 -10.97 14.61 16.97
C PRO A 598 -10.11 15.86 17.13
N SER A 599 -10.65 17.02 16.73
CA SER A 599 -10.05 18.33 17.01
C SER A 599 -9.88 18.53 18.52
N ILE A 600 -8.98 19.42 18.94
CA ILE A 600 -8.75 19.70 20.37
C ILE A 600 -10.06 19.98 21.12
N GLU A 601 -10.98 20.74 20.51
CA GLU A 601 -12.28 21.08 21.08
C GLU A 601 -13.24 19.89 21.14
N SER A 602 -13.31 19.10 20.06
CA SER A 602 -14.13 17.88 20.03
C SER A 602 -13.58 16.79 20.96
N GLU A 603 -12.26 16.66 21.08
CA GLU A 603 -11.58 15.72 21.97
C GLU A 603 -11.81 16.09 23.43
N LEU A 604 -11.71 17.38 23.80
CA LEU A 604 -12.08 17.84 25.14
C LEU A 604 -13.53 17.55 25.49
N THR A 605 -14.46 17.79 24.55
CA THR A 605 -15.89 17.49 24.74
C THR A 605 -16.13 15.99 24.95
N LEU A 606 -15.41 15.16 24.20
CA LEU A 606 -15.43 13.70 24.36
C LEU A 606 -14.92 13.29 25.75
N LEU A 607 -13.78 13.82 26.19
CA LEU A 607 -13.17 13.47 27.47
C LEU A 607 -14.05 13.90 28.65
N ARG A 608 -14.66 15.09 28.60
CA ARG A 608 -15.63 15.54 29.62
C ARG A 608 -16.81 14.57 29.79
N SER A 609 -17.21 13.90 28.70
CA SER A 609 -18.29 12.93 28.74
C SER A 609 -17.87 11.59 29.38
N TYR A 610 -16.59 11.21 29.27
CA TYR A 610 -16.04 9.99 29.87
C TYR A 610 -15.56 10.18 31.32
N GLY A 611 -15.09 11.37 31.67
CA GLY A 611 -14.57 11.70 33.00
C GLY A 611 -15.04 13.07 33.48
N PRO A 612 -16.30 13.21 33.90
CA PRO A 612 -16.87 14.48 34.35
C PRO A 612 -16.21 15.03 35.63
N ASP A 613 -15.65 14.16 36.47
CA ASP A 613 -15.02 14.55 37.74
C ASP A 613 -13.51 14.83 37.59
N VAL A 614 -12.93 14.54 36.43
CA VAL A 614 -11.52 14.82 36.15
C VAL A 614 -11.34 16.33 35.92
N PRO A 615 -10.34 17.00 36.52
CA PRO A 615 -10.17 18.44 36.35
C PRO A 615 -9.93 18.83 34.88
N GLU A 616 -10.67 19.83 34.40
CA GLU A 616 -10.59 20.30 33.00
C GLU A 616 -9.18 20.77 32.61
N GLY A 617 -8.44 21.35 33.56
CA GLY A 617 -7.04 21.75 33.35
C GLY A 617 -6.13 20.56 33.01
N VAL A 618 -6.36 19.40 33.62
CA VAL A 618 -5.61 18.16 33.32
C VAL A 618 -5.98 17.65 31.93
N MET A 619 -7.28 17.61 31.59
CA MET A 619 -7.72 17.21 30.25
C MET A 619 -7.11 18.08 29.14
N LYS A 620 -7.07 19.41 29.32
CA LYS A 620 -6.45 20.34 28.36
C LYS A 620 -4.97 20.05 28.13
N LYS A 621 -4.21 19.83 29.20
CA LYS A 621 -2.78 19.48 29.11
C LYS A 621 -2.56 18.15 28.39
N LEU A 622 -3.36 17.13 28.69
CA LEU A 622 -3.26 15.84 28.03
C LEU A 622 -3.60 15.93 26.54
N VAL A 623 -4.66 16.64 26.15
CA VAL A 623 -5.03 16.86 24.73
C VAL A 623 -3.92 17.58 23.98
N GLN A 624 -3.31 18.61 24.59
CA GLN A 624 -2.18 19.34 23.98
C GLN A 624 -0.95 18.45 23.79
N ALA A 625 -0.58 17.66 24.81
CA ALA A 625 0.54 16.73 24.73
C ALA A 625 0.33 15.70 23.61
N PHE A 626 -0.84 15.05 23.56
CA PHE A 626 -1.17 14.07 22.54
C PHE A 626 -1.24 14.69 21.13
N ALA A 627 -1.73 15.93 20.99
CA ALA A 627 -1.71 16.63 19.71
C ALA A 627 -0.27 16.87 19.21
N SER A 628 0.64 17.23 20.10
CA SER A 628 2.06 17.39 19.78
C SER A 628 2.71 16.06 19.36
N LEU A 629 2.50 15.00 20.15
CA LEU A 629 3.00 13.66 19.82
C LEU A 629 2.48 13.14 18.48
N ARG A 630 1.19 13.36 18.17
CA ARG A 630 0.59 12.99 16.88
C ARG A 630 1.24 13.75 15.72
N ASN A 631 1.48 15.05 15.87
CA ASN A 631 2.16 15.85 14.85
C ASN A 631 3.59 15.38 14.60
N MET A 632 4.32 14.99 15.65
CA MET A 632 5.67 14.42 15.52
C MET A 632 5.63 13.06 14.79
N ALA A 633 4.64 12.21 15.08
CA ALA A 633 4.44 10.96 14.36
C ALA A 633 4.07 11.17 12.88
N ASP A 634 3.21 12.15 12.57
CA ASP A 634 2.86 12.50 11.18
C ASP A 634 4.06 13.12 10.41
N GLN A 635 5.01 13.72 11.11
CA GLN A 635 6.28 14.20 10.55
C GLN A 635 7.34 13.09 10.41
N GLY A 636 7.08 11.90 10.95
CA GLY A 636 8.01 10.76 10.94
C GLY A 636 9.10 10.82 12.01
N GLN A 637 8.98 11.72 12.99
CA GLN A 637 9.90 11.81 14.12
C GLN A 637 9.62 10.74 15.18
N LEU A 638 8.36 10.31 15.31
CA LEU A 638 7.94 9.21 16.17
C LEU A 638 7.40 8.06 15.32
N THR A 639 7.68 6.84 15.76
CA THR A 639 7.19 5.63 15.09
C THR A 639 5.75 5.29 15.44
N TYR A 640 5.30 5.60 16.66
CA TYR A 640 3.97 5.26 17.15
C TYR A 640 3.01 6.48 17.12
N PRO A 641 1.84 6.39 16.47
CA PRO A 641 0.88 7.47 16.40
C PRO A 641 -0.14 7.33 17.55
N TYR A 642 0.04 8.11 18.61
CA TYR A 642 -0.86 8.07 19.78
C TYR A 642 -2.30 8.44 19.42
N SER A 643 -3.24 7.64 19.90
CA SER A 643 -4.65 7.68 19.50
C SER A 643 -5.55 8.31 20.56
N THR A 644 -6.74 8.77 20.17
CA THR A 644 -7.76 9.25 21.13
C THR A 644 -8.20 8.16 22.11
N ARG A 645 -8.12 6.88 21.72
CA ARG A 645 -8.43 5.74 22.60
C ARG A 645 -7.54 5.72 23.85
N GLU A 646 -6.25 5.99 23.69
CA GLU A 646 -5.30 6.02 24.80
C GLU A 646 -5.63 7.15 25.78
N LEU A 647 -5.90 8.34 25.24
CA LEU A 647 -6.31 9.50 26.01
C LEU A 647 -7.61 9.27 26.80
N VAL A 648 -8.61 8.65 26.16
CA VAL A 648 -9.85 8.23 26.81
C VAL A 648 -9.59 7.22 27.92
N ASN A 649 -8.65 6.28 27.74
CA ASN A 649 -8.30 5.31 28.78
C ASN A 649 -7.68 6.01 30.00
N ILE A 650 -6.78 7.00 29.81
CA ILE A 650 -6.21 7.80 30.91
C ILE A 650 -7.33 8.49 31.69
N VAL A 651 -8.25 9.18 31.00
CA VAL A 651 -9.34 9.91 31.66
C VAL A 651 -10.32 8.96 32.36
N LYS A 652 -10.66 7.82 31.75
CA LYS A 652 -11.51 6.80 32.41
C LYS A 652 -10.84 6.20 33.64
N HIS A 653 -9.52 6.07 33.62
CA HIS A 653 -8.74 5.60 34.76
C HIS A 653 -8.77 6.61 35.90
N LEU A 654 -8.47 7.87 35.63
CA LEU A 654 -8.54 8.96 36.62
C LEU A 654 -9.95 9.17 37.18
N GLN A 655 -10.98 9.01 36.35
CA GLN A 655 -12.38 9.05 36.79
C GLN A 655 -12.71 7.91 37.77
N LYS A 656 -12.12 6.72 37.55
CA LYS A 656 -12.37 5.54 38.39
C LYS A 656 -11.51 5.54 39.66
N TYR A 657 -10.31 6.11 39.60
CA TYR A 657 -9.35 6.19 40.69
C TYR A 657 -8.87 7.64 40.88
N PRO A 658 -9.69 8.50 41.53
CA PRO A 658 -9.39 9.92 41.68
C PRO A 658 -8.14 10.22 42.52
N ASP A 659 -7.79 9.29 43.41
CA ASP A 659 -6.65 9.41 44.33
C ASP A 659 -5.32 8.93 43.71
N GLU A 660 -5.35 8.36 42.50
CA GLU A 660 -4.15 7.87 41.83
C GLU A 660 -3.38 9.00 41.15
N ASP A 661 -2.06 8.92 41.22
CA ASP A 661 -1.20 9.94 40.64
C ASP A 661 -1.25 9.95 39.11
N LEU A 662 -1.31 11.16 38.53
CA LEU A 662 -1.40 11.38 37.09
C LEU A 662 -0.20 10.80 36.34
N ALA A 663 0.99 10.81 36.94
CA ALA A 663 2.18 10.24 36.31
C ALA A 663 2.04 8.72 36.10
N THR A 664 1.41 8.03 37.06
CA THR A 664 1.18 6.57 36.99
C THR A 664 0.17 6.23 35.89
N ALA A 665 -0.93 6.99 35.78
CA ALA A 665 -1.95 6.80 34.77
C ALA A 665 -1.43 7.04 33.34
N ILE A 666 -0.62 8.10 33.16
CA ILE A 666 0.10 8.38 31.91
C ILE A 666 1.09 7.24 31.63
N GLY A 667 1.90 6.86 32.63
CA GLY A 667 2.93 5.86 32.50
C GLY A 667 2.47 4.54 31.91
N ASN A 668 1.35 4.00 32.43
CA ASN A 668 0.76 2.74 31.97
C ASN A 668 0.42 2.71 30.46
N VAL A 669 0.18 3.87 29.85
CA VAL A 669 -0.09 3.97 28.41
C VAL A 669 1.19 3.91 27.58
N PHE A 670 2.28 4.51 28.09
CA PHE A 670 3.58 4.59 27.41
C PHE A 670 4.53 3.43 27.77
N ASP A 671 4.07 2.43 28.52
CA ASP A 671 4.86 1.27 28.98
C ASP A 671 5.61 0.56 27.84
N PHE A 672 5.01 0.47 26.65
CA PHE A 672 5.61 -0.19 25.49
C PHE A 672 6.73 0.64 24.82
N ASP A 673 6.71 1.96 24.97
CA ASP A 673 7.70 2.86 24.37
C ASP A 673 8.96 3.03 25.24
N ARG A 674 8.93 2.50 26.48
CA ARG A 674 10.06 2.53 27.44
C ARG A 674 11.32 1.82 26.97
N TYR A 675 11.21 0.93 25.98
CA TYR A 675 12.36 0.15 25.49
C TYR A 675 13.26 0.96 24.53
N SER A 676 12.78 2.11 24.04
CA SER A 676 13.57 3.05 23.23
C SER A 676 13.94 4.26 24.07
N LYS A 677 15.23 4.40 24.39
CA LYS A 677 15.74 5.52 25.19
C LYS A 677 15.47 6.87 24.53
N ASP A 678 15.62 6.94 23.20
CA ASP A 678 15.39 8.16 22.41
C ASP A 678 13.90 8.55 22.39
N MET A 679 12.98 7.57 22.29
CA MET A 679 11.54 7.82 22.34
C MET A 679 11.10 8.27 23.74
N ALA A 680 11.68 7.67 24.79
CA ALA A 680 11.42 8.03 26.17
C ALA A 680 11.82 9.49 26.47
N ASP A 681 12.99 9.93 26.03
CA ASP A 681 13.45 11.31 26.22
C ASP A 681 12.53 12.30 25.48
N THR A 682 12.17 12.00 24.24
CA THR A 682 11.24 12.81 23.43
C THR A 682 9.85 12.90 24.08
N LEU A 683 9.35 11.79 24.63
CA LEU A 683 8.07 11.75 25.37
C LEU A 683 8.12 12.65 26.61
N LEU A 684 9.18 12.54 27.41
CA LEU A 684 9.36 13.34 28.62
C LEU A 684 9.44 14.84 28.29
N GLU A 685 10.13 15.22 27.21
CA GLU A 685 10.19 16.60 26.73
C GLU A 685 8.80 17.14 26.38
N VAL A 686 7.99 16.37 25.65
CA VAL A 686 6.62 16.79 25.26
C VAL A 686 5.70 16.89 26.47
N LEU A 687 5.79 15.94 27.41
CA LEU A 687 5.03 15.97 28.67
C LEU A 687 5.40 17.19 29.52
N HIS A 688 6.70 17.45 29.67
CA HIS A 688 7.21 18.61 30.41
C HIS A 688 6.77 19.93 29.76
N ALA A 689 6.90 20.06 28.43
CA ALA A 689 6.46 21.24 27.68
C ALA A 689 4.96 21.50 27.81
N SER A 690 4.15 20.44 27.99
CA SER A 690 2.70 20.52 28.20
C SER A 690 2.31 20.70 29.67
N GLY A 691 3.28 20.80 30.58
CA GLY A 691 3.08 20.98 32.02
C GLY A 691 2.48 19.76 32.73
N LEU A 692 2.76 18.55 32.23
CA LEU A 692 2.41 17.26 32.83
C LEU A 692 3.57 16.75 33.71
N PRO A 693 3.31 15.91 34.72
CA PRO A 693 4.36 15.34 35.55
C PRO A 693 5.27 14.43 34.72
N ILE A 694 6.57 14.47 35.02
CA ILE A 694 7.62 13.66 34.37
C ILE A 694 8.21 12.61 35.32
N GLU A 695 8.28 12.91 36.62
CA GLU A 695 8.74 11.97 37.64
C GLU A 695 7.74 10.82 37.78
N GLY A 696 8.20 9.56 37.73
CA GLY A 696 7.34 8.39 37.91
C GLY A 696 6.66 7.86 36.64
N VAL A 697 6.55 8.65 35.55
CA VAL A 697 5.81 8.26 34.32
C VAL A 697 6.43 7.02 33.65
N LEU A 698 7.75 6.97 33.56
CA LEU A 698 8.45 5.84 32.95
C LEU A 698 9.00 4.84 33.98
N ASP A 699 8.70 5.06 35.27
CA ASP A 699 9.18 4.24 36.40
C ASP A 699 8.30 3.03 36.71
N GLY A 700 7.27 2.73 35.89
CA GLY A 700 6.26 1.69 36.10
C GLY A 700 6.78 0.25 36.13
N ARG A 701 7.55 -0.08 37.15
CA ARG A 701 7.68 -1.44 37.66
C ARG A 701 6.47 -1.70 38.54
N SER A 702 5.47 -2.40 38.03
CA SER A 702 4.50 -3.05 38.92
C SER A 702 5.29 -3.96 39.88
N LYS A 703 5.06 -3.79 41.18
CA LYS A 703 5.77 -4.54 42.25
C LYS A 703 5.67 -6.06 42.10
N GLU A 704 4.78 -6.56 41.25
CA GLU A 704 4.52 -7.98 41.00
C GLU A 704 5.20 -8.54 39.74
N ALA A 705 5.38 -7.75 38.67
CA ALA A 705 6.14 -8.19 37.48
C ALA A 705 7.66 -8.27 37.74
N LEU A 706 8.15 -7.49 38.71
CA LEU A 706 9.52 -7.58 39.25
C LEU A 706 9.87 -8.98 39.80
N LYS A 707 8.89 -9.82 40.16
CA LYS A 707 9.15 -11.18 40.63
C LYS A 707 9.43 -12.20 39.53
N LYS A 708 9.13 -11.89 38.25
CA LYS A 708 9.38 -12.81 37.13
C LYS A 708 10.39 -12.31 36.10
N ILE A 709 10.82 -11.05 36.17
CA ILE A 709 11.93 -10.50 35.39
C ILE A 709 13.09 -10.10 36.33
N GLN A 710 13.33 -10.90 37.37
CA GLN A 710 14.61 -10.90 38.06
C GLN A 710 15.51 -11.93 37.37
N LEU A 711 16.22 -11.49 36.34
CA LEU A 711 17.47 -12.13 35.88
C LEU A 711 18.64 -11.83 36.85
N THR A 712 18.34 -11.25 38.01
CA THR A 712 19.28 -10.82 39.04
C THR A 712 18.90 -11.44 40.37
N VAL A 713 19.69 -12.41 40.84
CA VAL A 713 19.67 -12.87 42.24
C VAL A 713 20.43 -11.83 43.06
N GLU A 714 19.71 -10.99 43.82
CA GLU A 714 20.33 -10.09 44.79
C GLU A 714 20.98 -10.90 45.91
N ARG A 715 22.28 -10.69 46.13
CA ARG A 715 23.01 -11.27 47.26
C ARG A 715 23.69 -10.17 48.06
N PHE A 716 23.75 -10.35 49.38
CA PHE A 716 24.55 -9.53 50.28
C PHE A 716 25.89 -10.24 50.51
N SER A 717 27.01 -9.63 50.15
CA SER A 717 28.32 -10.28 50.27
C SER A 717 29.00 -10.02 51.61
N GLY A 718 28.63 -8.93 52.32
CA GLY A 718 29.09 -8.61 53.68
C GLY A 718 30.59 -8.39 53.82
N GLN A 719 31.33 -8.15 52.73
CA GLN A 719 32.78 -8.03 52.71
C GLN A 719 33.23 -6.75 52.02
N ASP A 720 34.20 -6.06 52.60
CA ASP A 720 34.74 -4.79 52.12
C ASP A 720 35.56 -4.92 50.82
N THR A 721 35.59 -3.83 50.05
CA THR A 721 36.41 -3.68 48.83
C THR A 721 37.82 -3.22 49.17
N SER A 722 38.83 -3.85 48.59
CA SER A 722 40.23 -3.48 48.83
C SER A 722 40.78 -2.55 47.75
N SER A 723 40.88 -3.01 46.51
CA SER A 723 41.50 -2.26 45.41
C SER A 723 41.09 -2.84 44.06
N PRO A 724 40.63 -2.01 43.09
CA PRO A 724 40.16 -2.46 41.79
C PRO A 724 41.28 -3.19 41.02
N LYS A 725 40.94 -4.26 40.29
CA LYS A 725 41.84 -5.02 39.40
C LYS A 725 41.04 -5.61 38.23
N HIS A 726 41.70 -6.07 37.17
CA HIS A 726 41.01 -6.69 36.04
C HIS A 726 40.41 -8.06 36.40
N GLY A 727 41.17 -8.90 37.11
CA GLY A 727 40.88 -10.32 37.31
C GLY A 727 41.65 -11.19 36.30
N LYS A 728 41.73 -12.50 36.56
CA LYS A 728 42.32 -13.49 35.64
C LYS A 728 41.31 -13.85 34.56
N GLU A 729 41.78 -14.15 33.35
CA GLU A 729 40.93 -14.69 32.28
C GLU A 729 40.70 -16.18 32.46
N ASP A 730 39.44 -16.61 32.37
CA ASP A 730 39.10 -18.03 32.33
C ASP A 730 39.14 -18.56 30.89
N PRO A 731 40.05 -19.49 30.55
CA PRO A 731 40.14 -20.07 29.20
C PRO A 731 38.92 -20.90 28.79
N LYS A 732 38.04 -21.29 29.72
CA LYS A 732 36.79 -22.02 29.43
C LYS A 732 35.54 -21.13 29.39
N ASN A 733 35.68 -19.84 29.70
CA ASN A 733 34.58 -18.88 29.81
C ASN A 733 33.39 -19.39 30.66
N GLU A 734 33.66 -20.09 31.76
CA GLU A 734 32.60 -20.58 32.66
C GLU A 734 32.00 -19.43 33.46
N PRO A 735 30.70 -19.49 33.84
CA PRO A 735 30.04 -18.40 34.57
C PRO A 735 30.52 -18.32 36.02
N HIS A 736 31.30 -17.28 36.34
CA HIS A 736 31.81 -17.03 37.70
C HIS A 736 30.93 -16.04 38.47
N VAL A 737 30.11 -16.56 39.38
CA VAL A 737 29.19 -15.75 40.22
C VAL A 737 29.88 -15.31 41.51
N GLY A 738 30.71 -14.28 41.35
CA GLY A 738 31.30 -13.54 42.45
C GLY A 738 32.58 -14.13 43.06
N GLY A 739 33.23 -13.29 43.88
CA GLY A 739 34.64 -13.51 44.28
C GLY A 739 35.52 -12.37 43.77
N ASN A 740 36.85 -12.53 43.88
CA ASN A 740 37.82 -11.48 43.55
C ASN A 740 38.93 -11.98 42.61
N MET A 741 38.65 -13.04 41.83
CA MET A 741 39.67 -13.74 41.03
C MET A 741 39.51 -13.58 39.53
N TRP A 742 38.30 -13.73 38.96
CA TRP A 742 38.08 -13.81 37.52
C TRP A 742 37.53 -12.51 36.89
N ALA A 743 37.95 -12.22 35.66
CA ALA A 743 37.47 -11.12 34.82
C ALA A 743 36.24 -11.54 33.98
N GLY A 744 35.22 -10.69 33.89
CA GLY A 744 33.95 -10.99 33.22
C GLY A 744 32.91 -11.69 34.09
N GLY A 745 33.21 -11.89 35.38
CA GLY A 745 32.28 -12.46 36.35
C GLY A 745 31.10 -11.52 36.63
N THR A 746 29.94 -12.09 36.92
CA THR A 746 28.68 -11.36 36.93
C THR A 746 28.33 -10.74 38.28
N GLY A 747 29.13 -10.98 39.34
CA GLY A 747 28.94 -10.45 40.71
C GLY A 747 30.22 -10.33 41.57
N GLY A 748 31.36 -10.02 40.94
CA GLY A 748 32.68 -9.89 41.57
C GLY A 748 32.79 -8.74 42.59
N ARG A 749 33.86 -8.70 43.39
CA ARG A 749 34.15 -7.52 44.24
C ARG A 749 35.04 -6.56 43.47
N ASP A 750 36.35 -6.77 43.51
CA ASP A 750 37.27 -5.81 42.92
C ASP A 750 37.64 -6.10 41.43
N THR A 751 37.04 -7.09 40.78
CA THR A 751 37.36 -7.49 39.39
C THR A 751 36.43 -6.87 38.34
N ALA A 752 36.90 -6.75 37.08
CA ALA A 752 36.10 -6.20 35.98
C ALA A 752 34.94 -7.15 35.61
N GLY A 753 33.71 -6.64 35.53
CA GLY A 753 32.52 -7.46 35.33
C GLY A 753 31.20 -6.68 35.38
N LEU A 754 30.07 -7.34 35.12
CA LEU A 754 28.77 -6.68 34.91
C LEU A 754 27.99 -6.31 36.17
N GLY A 755 28.26 -6.92 37.34
CA GLY A 755 27.40 -6.77 38.54
C GLY A 755 28.11 -6.61 39.89
N GLY A 756 29.42 -6.35 39.90
CA GLY A 756 30.26 -6.31 41.11
C GLY A 756 30.40 -4.99 41.87
N LYS A 757 31.04 -5.01 43.07
CA LYS A 757 31.31 -3.87 43.96
C LYS A 757 32.80 -3.53 43.95
N GLY A 758 33.21 -2.45 43.29
CA GLY A 758 34.60 -1.96 43.32
C GLY A 758 35.48 -2.33 42.11
N GLY A 759 34.93 -3.02 41.10
CA GLY A 759 35.61 -3.30 39.84
C GLY A 759 35.87 -2.03 39.00
N PRO A 760 36.92 -2.01 38.16
CA PRO A 760 37.32 -0.81 37.42
C PRO A 760 36.31 -0.49 36.30
N TYR A 761 36.03 -1.41 35.38
CA TYR A 761 35.12 -1.24 34.23
C TYR A 761 34.18 -2.44 34.07
N ARG A 762 33.13 -2.23 33.26
CA ARG A 762 32.18 -3.29 32.86
C ARG A 762 32.81 -4.12 31.75
N LEU A 763 32.82 -5.44 31.92
CA LEU A 763 33.27 -6.41 30.93
C LEU A 763 32.16 -7.43 30.74
N ASP A 764 31.61 -7.55 29.53
CA ASP A 764 30.54 -8.48 29.18
C ASP A 764 31.13 -9.68 28.42
N LYS A 765 30.84 -10.91 28.88
CA LYS A 765 31.21 -12.18 28.23
C LYS A 765 29.98 -13.03 27.86
N GLY A 766 28.78 -12.44 27.86
CA GLY A 766 27.54 -13.08 27.39
C GLY A 766 26.80 -13.96 28.43
N HIS A 767 27.00 -13.72 29.73
CA HIS A 767 26.42 -14.53 30.83
C HIS A 767 25.41 -13.76 31.67
N ASP A 768 24.51 -14.48 32.36
CA ASP A 768 23.46 -13.90 33.23
C ASP A 768 24.03 -13.07 34.41
N VAL A 769 23.50 -11.85 34.60
CA VAL A 769 24.10 -10.82 35.49
C VAL A 769 23.65 -10.96 36.95
N HIS A 770 24.58 -11.12 37.90
CA HIS A 770 24.33 -11.23 39.34
C HIS A 770 24.74 -9.96 40.11
N GLN A 771 23.83 -8.99 40.21
CA GLN A 771 24.12 -7.69 40.82
C GLN A 771 24.12 -7.73 42.36
N LEU A 772 25.11 -7.07 42.97
CA LEU A 772 25.08 -6.72 44.40
C LEU A 772 24.05 -5.60 44.69
N SER A 773 23.61 -5.49 45.94
CA SER A 773 22.61 -4.50 46.34
C SER A 773 23.12 -3.05 46.18
N GLU A 774 22.23 -2.10 45.91
CA GLU A 774 22.60 -0.69 45.73
C GLU A 774 23.24 -0.07 46.98
N VAL A 775 22.86 -0.54 48.17
CA VAL A 775 23.51 -0.15 49.45
C VAL A 775 24.98 -0.58 49.48
N GLU A 776 25.30 -1.80 49.05
CA GLU A 776 26.69 -2.27 48.98
C GLU A 776 27.48 -1.53 47.89
N LYS A 777 26.87 -1.16 46.75
CA LYS A 777 27.55 -0.40 45.69
C LYS A 777 27.84 1.05 46.08
N GLN A 778 27.00 1.66 46.90
CA GLN A 778 27.21 3.03 47.40
C GLN A 778 28.27 3.08 48.52
N ASP A 779 28.39 1.99 49.29
CA ASP A 779 29.38 1.78 50.35
C ASP A 779 30.79 1.42 49.83
N VAL A 780 31.19 2.02 48.70
CA VAL A 780 32.56 1.91 48.17
C VAL A 780 33.36 3.11 48.67
N PRO A 781 34.47 2.91 49.41
CA PRO A 781 35.31 4.01 49.88
C PRO A 781 35.80 4.90 48.72
N GLU A 782 35.84 6.22 48.92
CA GLU A 782 36.24 7.19 47.88
C GLU A 782 37.64 6.92 47.29
N HIS A 783 38.56 6.35 48.08
CA HIS A 783 39.89 5.97 47.58
C HIS A 783 39.82 4.82 46.55
N VAL A 784 38.88 3.88 46.69
CA VAL A 784 38.63 2.78 45.74
C VAL A 784 37.98 3.32 44.47
N LYS A 785 37.03 4.27 44.58
CA LYS A 785 36.44 4.96 43.41
C LYS A 785 37.48 5.75 42.62
N LYS A 786 38.41 6.43 43.32
CA LYS A 786 39.51 7.17 42.69
C LYS A 786 40.47 6.22 41.97
N ALA A 787 40.85 5.11 42.60
CA ALA A 787 41.68 4.07 41.98
C ALA A 787 40.99 3.39 40.78
N ALA A 788 39.67 3.16 40.85
CA ALA A 788 38.89 2.58 39.75
C ALA A 788 38.81 3.54 38.55
N ARG A 789 38.63 4.85 38.81
CA ARG A 789 38.69 5.90 37.78
C ARG A 789 40.06 6.01 37.13
N GLU A 790 41.15 5.90 37.90
CA GLU A 790 42.51 5.89 37.36
C GLU A 790 42.79 4.64 36.52
N MET A 791 42.31 3.47 36.95
CA MET A 791 42.42 2.23 36.19
C MET A 791 41.57 2.26 34.90
N ASN A 792 40.36 2.81 34.96
CA ASN A 792 39.53 3.08 33.78
C ASN A 792 40.21 4.02 32.79
N ARG A 793 40.82 5.10 33.28
CA ARG A 793 41.58 6.00 32.42
C ARG A 793 42.76 5.28 31.76
N LYS A 794 43.44 4.38 32.47
CA LYS A 794 44.52 3.54 31.91
C LYS A 794 44.00 2.57 30.85
N VAL A 795 42.90 1.86 31.10
CA VAL A 795 42.30 0.90 30.13
C VAL A 795 41.67 1.60 28.94
N PHE A 796 41.02 2.75 29.16
CA PHE A 796 40.55 3.62 28.08
C PHE A 796 41.73 4.12 27.24
N ALA A 797 42.82 4.55 27.87
CA ALA A 797 44.05 4.92 27.17
C ALA A 797 44.71 3.73 26.44
N GLU A 798 44.60 2.50 26.96
CA GLU A 798 45.05 1.28 26.28
C GLU A 798 44.16 0.92 25.09
N ARG A 799 42.83 0.98 25.20
CA ARG A 799 41.91 0.83 24.06
C ARG A 799 42.15 1.89 22.99
N LEU A 800 42.35 3.14 23.40
CA LEU A 800 42.73 4.23 22.50
C LEU A 800 44.08 3.93 21.82
N LYS A 801 45.04 3.31 22.51
CA LYS A 801 46.29 2.82 21.90
C LYS A 801 46.08 1.66 20.93
N GLU A 802 45.19 0.71 21.22
CA GLU A 802 44.84 -0.42 20.33
C GLU A 802 44.27 0.07 19.00
N ILE A 803 43.31 1.01 19.05
CA ILE A 803 42.79 1.66 17.85
C ILE A 803 43.72 2.75 17.32
N LYS A 804 44.88 3.01 17.96
CA LYS A 804 45.84 4.08 17.61
C LYS A 804 45.20 5.47 17.50
N MET A 805 44.26 5.82 18.38
CA MET A 805 43.51 7.07 18.42
C MET A 805 43.94 7.89 19.66
N SER A 806 44.05 9.21 19.53
CA SER A 806 44.35 10.08 20.69
C SER A 806 43.09 10.34 21.53
N GLU A 807 43.24 10.74 22.79
CA GLU A 807 42.09 11.12 23.64
C GLU A 807 41.35 12.35 23.10
N TYR A 808 42.08 13.26 22.43
CA TYR A 808 41.51 14.39 21.70
C TYR A 808 40.69 13.93 20.49
N ASP A 809 41.21 12.97 19.73
CA ASP A 809 40.57 12.41 18.54
C ASP A 809 39.25 11.73 18.88
N ALA A 810 39.22 10.94 19.96
CA ALA A 810 38.01 10.25 20.42
C ALA A 810 36.92 11.23 20.88
N ASN A 811 37.30 12.31 21.58
CA ASN A 811 36.35 13.36 21.96
C ASN A 811 35.80 14.10 20.73
N LEU A 812 36.65 14.39 19.74
CA LEU A 812 36.24 15.05 18.50
C LEU A 812 35.21 14.22 17.72
N TYR A 813 35.48 12.93 17.52
CA TYR A 813 34.53 12.03 16.86
C TYR A 813 33.24 11.86 17.68
N GLY A 814 33.36 11.73 19.01
CA GLY A 814 32.24 11.62 19.92
C GLY A 814 31.27 12.81 19.87
N ASN A 815 31.75 14.01 19.53
CA ASN A 815 30.88 15.18 19.35
C ASN A 815 30.00 15.04 18.09
N PHE A 816 30.59 14.65 16.95
CA PHE A 816 29.82 14.39 15.73
C PHE A 816 28.83 13.24 15.91
N LEU A 817 29.24 12.15 16.57
CA LEU A 817 28.36 11.01 16.84
C LEU A 817 27.15 11.42 17.68
N LYS A 818 27.35 12.18 18.76
CA LYS A 818 26.27 12.67 19.63
C LYS A 818 25.28 13.56 18.87
N ALA A 819 25.75 14.37 17.92
CA ALA A 819 24.90 15.28 17.15
C ALA A 819 23.90 14.54 16.26
N VAL A 820 24.24 13.33 15.78
CA VAL A 820 23.41 12.54 14.84
C VAL A 820 22.79 11.28 15.45
N GLN A 821 22.95 11.06 16.75
CA GLN A 821 22.58 9.80 17.40
C GLN A 821 21.07 9.46 17.29
N PRO A 822 20.14 10.41 17.55
CA PRO A 822 18.70 10.16 17.33
C PRO A 822 18.37 9.80 15.87
N GLN A 823 19.08 10.42 14.91
CA GLN A 823 18.88 10.24 13.48
C GLN A 823 19.37 8.88 13.01
N ILE A 824 20.42 8.32 13.62
CA ILE A 824 20.92 6.96 13.33
C ILE A 824 19.83 5.93 13.65
N SER A 825 19.18 6.06 14.81
CA SER A 825 18.06 5.20 15.22
C SER A 825 16.90 5.27 14.22
N ALA A 826 16.51 6.48 13.81
CA ALA A 826 15.44 6.70 12.83
C ALA A 826 15.77 6.06 11.46
N LEU A 827 16.98 6.26 10.94
CA LEU A 827 17.39 5.72 9.64
C LEU A 827 17.52 4.19 9.67
N ARG A 828 18.00 3.60 10.76
CA ARG A 828 18.00 2.13 10.94
C ARG A 828 16.59 1.55 10.98
N GLY A 829 15.63 2.26 11.58
CA GLY A 829 14.21 1.91 11.52
C GLY A 829 13.69 1.82 10.09
N VAL A 830 14.00 2.83 9.26
CA VAL A 830 13.65 2.84 7.82
C VAL A 830 14.30 1.67 7.07
N LEU A 831 15.59 1.39 7.33
CA LEU A 831 16.30 0.28 6.70
C LEU A 831 15.75 -1.10 7.09
N ALA A 832 15.35 -1.28 8.35
CA ALA A 832 14.71 -2.51 8.81
C ALA A 832 13.31 -2.73 8.19
N GLU A 833 12.54 -1.65 8.00
CA GLU A 833 11.20 -1.71 7.37
C GLU A 833 11.26 -2.09 5.89
N LEU A 834 12.21 -1.50 5.14
CA LEU A 834 12.50 -1.86 3.75
C LEU A 834 12.74 -3.36 3.59
N GLN A 835 13.35 -4.01 4.58
CA GLN A 835 13.58 -5.46 4.59
C GLN A 835 12.31 -6.26 4.90
N ALA A 836 11.44 -5.77 5.79
CA ALA A 836 10.21 -6.46 6.18
C ALA A 836 9.17 -6.52 5.04
N LYS A 837 9.11 -5.49 4.18
CA LYS A 837 8.16 -5.41 3.07
C LYS A 837 8.46 -6.40 1.92
N LYS A 838 9.73 -6.80 1.72
CA LYS A 838 10.13 -7.75 0.67
C LYS A 838 9.93 -9.23 1.04
N LYS A 839 9.78 -9.56 2.33
CA LYS A 839 9.53 -10.93 2.79
C LYS A 839 8.03 -11.25 2.82
N GLU A 840 7.40 -11.35 1.65
CA GLU A 840 6.03 -11.89 1.59
C GLU A 840 6.02 -13.38 1.94
N ARG A 841 5.15 -13.75 2.89
CA ARG A 841 4.97 -15.14 3.29
C ARG A 841 4.17 -15.89 2.23
N GLN A 842 4.77 -16.90 1.63
CA GLN A 842 4.14 -17.77 0.65
C GLN A 842 3.52 -19.00 1.32
N TRP A 843 2.56 -19.64 0.64
CA TRP A 843 1.95 -20.88 1.13
C TRP A 843 2.94 -22.04 1.09
N SER A 844 3.45 -22.43 2.24
CA SER A 844 4.17 -23.69 2.41
C SER A 844 3.16 -24.83 2.59
N ARG A 845 3.24 -25.83 1.71
CA ARG A 845 2.38 -27.03 1.73
C ARG A 845 3.00 -28.12 2.61
N HIS A 846 2.30 -29.25 2.77
CA HIS A 846 2.75 -30.41 3.56
C HIS A 846 2.98 -30.13 5.06
N GLN A 847 2.19 -29.22 5.62
CA GLN A 847 2.27 -28.86 7.02
C GLN A 847 1.36 -29.76 7.86
N THR A 848 1.75 -30.00 9.11
CA THR A 848 0.94 -30.75 10.08
C THR A 848 -0.12 -29.92 10.79
N SER A 849 -0.12 -28.61 10.53
CA SER A 849 -1.04 -27.62 11.10
C SER A 849 -1.13 -26.41 10.19
N GLY A 850 -2.31 -25.81 10.05
CA GLY A 850 -2.54 -24.67 9.18
C GLY A 850 -3.96 -24.69 8.61
N GLU A 851 -4.16 -24.04 7.46
CA GLU A 851 -5.40 -24.18 6.69
C GLU A 851 -5.36 -25.53 5.96
N LEU A 852 -6.51 -26.21 5.82
CA LEU A 852 -6.57 -27.50 5.12
C LEU A 852 -6.15 -27.30 3.64
N ASP A 853 -5.22 -28.12 3.15
CA ASP A 853 -4.83 -28.13 1.74
C ASP A 853 -5.83 -29.02 0.97
N ASP A 854 -6.71 -28.40 0.20
CA ASP A 854 -7.72 -29.09 -0.59
C ASP A 854 -7.13 -30.14 -1.55
N GLY A 855 -5.87 -29.96 -1.96
CA GLY A 855 -5.15 -30.93 -2.79
C GLY A 855 -4.82 -32.25 -2.08
N LYS A 856 -4.89 -32.26 -0.74
CA LYS A 856 -4.42 -33.34 0.14
C LYS A 856 -5.54 -33.91 1.02
N ILE A 857 -6.80 -33.61 0.69
CA ILE A 857 -7.98 -34.12 1.42
C ILE A 857 -8.00 -35.66 1.44
N ILE A 858 -7.69 -36.32 0.32
CA ILE A 858 -7.61 -37.80 0.26
C ILE A 858 -6.53 -38.31 1.23
N GLU A 859 -5.35 -37.69 1.19
CA GLU A 859 -4.21 -38.07 2.03
C GLU A 859 -4.58 -37.94 3.52
N GLY A 860 -5.34 -36.89 3.86
CA GLY A 860 -5.88 -36.68 5.21
C GLY A 860 -6.88 -37.73 5.65
N ILE A 861 -7.80 -38.11 4.76
CA ILE A 861 -8.75 -39.20 5.01
C ILE A 861 -8.01 -40.54 5.17
N THR A 862 -6.89 -40.74 4.48
CA THR A 862 -6.02 -41.92 4.66
C THR A 862 -5.11 -41.87 5.89
N GLY A 863 -5.18 -40.81 6.70
CA GLY A 863 -4.46 -40.67 7.97
C GLY A 863 -3.16 -39.85 7.89
N GLU A 864 -2.86 -39.23 6.76
CA GLU A 864 -1.70 -38.37 6.62
C GLU A 864 -1.90 -37.05 7.37
N ARG A 865 -0.91 -36.65 8.16
CA ARG A 865 -0.97 -35.43 8.98
C ARG A 865 -0.54 -34.19 8.21
N SER A 866 0.26 -34.37 7.16
CA SER A 866 0.88 -33.33 6.32
C SER A 866 -0.08 -32.75 5.27
N ILE A 867 -1.30 -32.43 5.70
CA ILE A 867 -2.44 -32.09 4.83
C ILE A 867 -2.84 -30.63 4.96
N TYR A 868 -2.09 -29.87 5.74
CA TYR A 868 -2.31 -28.45 5.92
C TYR A 868 -1.31 -27.67 5.08
N ARG A 869 -1.69 -26.44 4.74
CA ARG A 869 -0.79 -25.42 4.22
C ARG A 869 -0.72 -24.28 5.22
N ARG A 870 0.46 -23.67 5.33
CA ARG A 870 0.69 -22.53 6.22
C ARG A 870 1.55 -21.52 5.50
N ARG A 871 1.24 -20.23 5.66
CA ARG A 871 2.11 -19.18 5.16
C ARG A 871 3.42 -19.15 5.95
N ALA A 872 4.54 -19.36 5.26
CA ALA A 872 5.88 -19.35 5.82
C ALA A 872 6.81 -18.48 4.96
N GLU A 873 7.91 -17.99 5.53
CA GLU A 873 9.00 -17.41 4.74
C GLU A 873 9.64 -18.53 3.94
N GLN A 874 9.64 -18.42 2.60
CA GLN A 874 10.24 -19.41 1.71
C GLN A 874 11.52 -18.82 1.13
N GLU A 875 12.62 -19.58 1.19
CA GLU A 875 13.82 -19.25 0.41
C GLU A 875 13.49 -19.36 -1.08
N PRO A 876 14.05 -18.48 -1.93
CA PRO A 876 13.74 -18.51 -3.35
C PRO A 876 14.14 -19.87 -3.96
N PRO A 877 13.37 -20.38 -4.93
CA PRO A 877 13.55 -21.73 -5.45
C PRO A 877 14.97 -21.94 -6.01
N PRO A 878 15.58 -23.12 -5.81
CA PRO A 878 16.94 -23.38 -6.28
C PRO A 878 17.06 -23.14 -7.79
N GLY A 879 17.92 -22.20 -8.18
CA GLY A 879 18.08 -21.74 -9.56
C GLY A 879 17.51 -20.33 -9.85
N SER A 880 16.81 -19.70 -8.89
CA SER A 880 16.51 -18.28 -8.94
C SER A 880 17.81 -17.46 -8.99
N PRO A 881 17.89 -16.40 -9.81
CA PRO A 881 19.05 -15.51 -9.78
C PRO A 881 19.27 -15.01 -8.35
N PRO A 882 20.50 -15.03 -7.81
CA PRO A 882 20.77 -14.44 -6.51
C PRO A 882 20.40 -12.94 -6.54
N GLU A 883 19.68 -12.45 -5.53
CA GLU A 883 19.38 -11.02 -5.37
C GLU A 883 20.69 -10.24 -5.39
N LYS A 884 20.78 -9.22 -6.26
CA LYS A 884 22.00 -8.41 -6.37
C LYS A 884 21.93 -7.29 -5.34
N PRO A 885 23.03 -6.94 -4.69
CA PRO A 885 23.02 -5.88 -3.69
C PRO A 885 22.65 -4.53 -4.32
N LYS A 886 21.88 -3.72 -3.58
CA LYS A 886 21.63 -2.32 -3.96
C LYS A 886 22.91 -1.51 -3.84
N ARG A 887 23.14 -0.58 -4.76
CA ARG A 887 24.27 0.34 -4.73
C ARG A 887 23.85 1.73 -4.34
N LEU A 888 24.54 2.28 -3.35
CA LEU A 888 24.39 3.67 -2.90
C LEU A 888 25.71 4.40 -3.05
N ARG A 889 25.76 5.46 -3.85
CA ARG A 889 26.95 6.30 -3.97
C ARG A 889 26.67 7.69 -3.44
N LEU A 890 27.52 8.16 -2.52
CA LEU A 890 27.50 9.55 -2.08
C LEU A 890 28.56 10.36 -2.81
N VAL A 891 28.16 11.54 -3.28
CA VAL A 891 29.02 12.55 -3.89
C VAL A 891 28.96 13.80 -3.00
N LEU A 892 30.08 14.20 -2.42
CA LEU A 892 30.17 15.22 -1.39
C LEU A 892 30.88 16.47 -1.93
N ASP A 893 30.25 17.63 -1.80
CA ASP A 893 30.90 18.91 -2.03
C ASP A 893 31.91 19.21 -0.91
N LEU A 894 33.20 19.26 -1.29
CA LEU A 894 34.35 19.60 -0.46
C LEU A 894 35.09 20.81 -1.05
N SER A 895 34.36 21.73 -1.67
CA SER A 895 34.93 22.96 -2.24
C SER A 895 35.33 23.98 -1.16
N GLY A 896 36.17 24.95 -1.54
CA GLY A 896 36.58 26.01 -0.62
C GLY A 896 35.43 26.88 -0.08
N SER A 897 34.28 26.94 -0.77
CA SER A 897 33.08 27.62 -0.24
C SER A 897 32.50 26.89 0.97
N MET A 898 32.58 25.55 0.98
CA MET A 898 32.16 24.74 2.12
C MET A 898 32.93 25.13 3.38
N TYR A 899 34.27 25.24 3.29
CA TYR A 899 35.10 25.67 4.42
C TYR A 899 34.91 27.15 4.78
N ARG A 900 34.91 28.04 3.78
CA ARG A 900 34.86 29.50 3.98
C ARG A 900 33.57 29.98 4.66
N PHE A 901 32.43 29.37 4.32
CA PHE A 901 31.12 29.75 4.86
C PHE A 901 30.70 28.89 6.06
N ASN A 902 31.47 27.85 6.41
CA ASN A 902 31.15 26.96 7.54
C ASN A 902 30.98 27.72 8.87
N SER A 903 31.80 28.75 9.13
CA SER A 903 31.67 29.53 10.37
C SER A 903 30.38 30.36 10.46
N TYR A 904 29.69 30.58 9.35
CA TYR A 904 28.45 31.35 9.29
C TYR A 904 27.23 30.45 9.34
N ASP A 905 27.26 29.30 8.68
CA ASP A 905 26.08 28.46 8.51
C ASP A 905 26.30 26.98 8.79
N GLY A 906 27.48 26.53 9.19
CA GLY A 906 27.77 25.14 9.54
C GLY A 906 27.67 24.12 8.39
N ARG A 907 27.69 24.55 7.12
CA ARG A 907 27.47 23.64 5.97
C ARG A 907 28.46 22.49 5.84
N LEU A 908 29.74 22.71 6.14
CA LEU A 908 30.77 21.66 6.08
C LEU A 908 30.63 20.71 7.27
N GLU A 909 30.33 21.23 8.45
CA GLU A 909 29.99 20.43 9.63
C GLU A 909 28.78 19.53 9.37
N ARG A 910 27.69 20.05 8.79
CA ARG A 910 26.54 19.24 8.40
C ARG A 910 26.88 18.14 7.39
N SER A 911 27.75 18.43 6.42
CA SER A 911 28.22 17.42 5.46
C SER A 911 28.97 16.29 6.17
N MET A 912 29.84 16.62 7.14
CA MET A 912 30.56 15.66 7.97
C MET A 912 29.62 14.85 8.87
N GLU A 913 28.63 15.50 9.50
CA GLU A 913 27.57 14.85 10.29
C GLU A 913 26.74 13.86 9.45
N ALA A 914 26.37 14.23 8.21
CA ALA A 914 25.66 13.35 7.29
C ALA A 914 26.47 12.08 6.94
N VAL A 915 27.79 12.20 6.80
CA VAL A 915 28.69 11.05 6.59
C VAL A 915 28.75 10.16 7.83
N VAL A 916 28.83 10.73 9.04
CA VAL A 916 28.77 9.95 10.29
C VAL A 916 27.45 9.22 10.42
N LEU A 917 26.33 9.90 10.17
CA LEU A 917 24.98 9.33 10.21
C LEU A 917 24.85 8.13 9.26
N LEU A 918 25.25 8.28 8.00
CA LEU A 918 25.14 7.20 6.99
C LEU A 918 26.06 6.02 7.29
N THR A 919 27.33 6.28 7.64
CA THR A 919 28.30 5.21 7.92
C THR A 919 27.96 4.43 9.19
N GLU A 920 27.37 5.06 10.21
CA GLU A 920 26.90 4.36 11.41
C GLU A 920 25.56 3.63 11.16
N ALA A 921 24.62 4.24 10.43
CA ALA A 921 23.33 3.63 10.16
C ALA A 921 23.45 2.38 9.26
N LEU A 922 24.34 2.40 8.26
CA LEU A 922 24.56 1.29 7.32
C LEU A 922 25.40 0.15 7.89
N LYS A 923 26.02 0.34 9.05
CA LYS A 923 26.80 -0.71 9.73
C LYS A 923 25.92 -1.93 10.02
N GLY A 924 26.29 -3.09 9.48
CA GLY A 924 25.53 -4.34 9.57
C GLY A 924 24.55 -4.60 8.41
N TYR A 925 24.45 -3.68 7.43
CA TYR A 925 23.60 -3.79 6.24
C TYR A 925 24.40 -4.01 4.93
N GLU A 926 25.71 -4.23 5.02
CA GLU A 926 26.67 -4.23 3.89
C GLU A 926 26.44 -5.38 2.91
N THR A 927 25.79 -6.47 3.35
CA THR A 927 25.42 -7.60 2.47
C THR A 927 24.33 -7.22 1.47
N ARG A 928 23.52 -6.20 1.76
CA ARG A 928 22.37 -5.78 0.94
C ARG A 928 22.52 -4.39 0.33
N ILE A 929 23.15 -3.47 1.04
CA ILE A 929 23.42 -2.10 0.56
C ILE A 929 24.92 -1.90 0.54
N ARG A 930 25.49 -1.90 -0.65
CA ARG A 930 26.91 -1.61 -0.87
C ARG A 930 27.07 -0.13 -1.17
N TYR A 931 27.95 0.56 -0.43
CA TYR A 931 28.12 1.99 -0.58
C TYR A 931 29.57 2.43 -0.77
N ASP A 932 29.75 3.54 -1.48
CA ASP A 932 31.00 4.27 -1.61
C ASP A 932 30.74 5.78 -1.51
N MET A 933 31.80 6.53 -1.24
CA MET A 933 31.73 7.98 -1.08
C MET A 933 32.87 8.64 -1.83
N PHE A 934 32.54 9.64 -2.63
CA PHE A 934 33.47 10.48 -3.35
C PHE A 934 33.28 11.94 -2.96
N GLY A 935 34.36 12.70 -2.81
CA GLY A 935 34.37 14.14 -2.68
C GLY A 935 34.66 14.82 -4.02
N HIS A 936 34.14 16.02 -4.23
CA HIS A 936 34.56 16.89 -5.32
C HIS A 936 34.91 18.29 -4.79
N SER A 937 35.78 18.99 -5.50
CA SER A 937 36.26 20.34 -5.16
C SER A 937 36.72 21.04 -6.44
N GLY A 938 37.32 22.23 -6.35
CA GLY A 938 37.93 22.88 -7.52
C GLY A 938 39.18 22.17 -8.07
N GLU A 939 39.77 21.24 -7.32
CA GLU A 939 41.01 20.53 -7.69
C GLU A 939 40.72 19.16 -8.33
N GLU A 940 39.79 18.40 -7.77
CA GLU A 940 39.45 17.04 -8.19
C GLU A 940 37.93 16.82 -8.20
N HIS A 941 37.44 15.98 -9.12
CA HIS A 941 36.01 15.67 -9.29
C HIS A 941 35.57 14.33 -8.69
N ALA A 942 36.51 13.50 -8.23
CA ALA A 942 36.23 12.17 -7.68
C ALA A 942 37.30 11.77 -6.64
N LEU A 943 37.47 12.58 -5.59
CA LEU A 943 38.30 12.23 -4.44
C LEU A 943 37.68 11.04 -3.70
N GLU A 944 38.33 9.90 -3.72
CA GLU A 944 37.82 8.68 -3.08
C GLU A 944 37.93 8.77 -1.55
N LEU A 945 36.79 8.77 -0.85
CA LEU A 945 36.73 8.85 0.62
C LEU A 945 36.44 7.48 1.25
N ILE A 946 35.54 6.70 0.63
CA ILE A 946 35.18 5.35 1.06
C ILE A 946 35.08 4.45 -0.16
N ARG A 947 35.75 3.30 -0.12
CA ARG A 947 35.63 2.26 -1.14
C ARG A 947 34.54 1.25 -0.80
N VAL A 948 33.90 0.71 -1.83
CA VAL A 948 32.85 -0.30 -1.73
C VAL A 948 33.32 -1.58 -1.04
N ASP A 949 34.56 -1.99 -1.31
CA ASP A 949 35.20 -3.20 -0.77
C ASP A 949 35.81 -2.98 0.62
N ARG A 950 35.91 -1.73 1.07
CA ARG A 950 36.53 -1.38 2.35
C ARG A 950 35.76 -0.27 3.09
N PRO A 951 34.54 -0.57 3.58
CA PRO A 951 33.81 0.34 4.45
C PRO A 951 34.54 0.52 5.80
N PRO A 952 34.40 1.69 6.46
CA PRO A 952 35.10 1.95 7.72
C PRO A 952 34.56 1.09 8.87
N GLU A 953 35.43 0.29 9.51
CA GLU A 953 35.03 -0.69 10.52
C GLU A 953 34.88 -0.06 11.91
N ASN A 954 35.78 0.89 12.24
CA ASN A 954 35.92 1.48 13.58
C ASN A 954 35.83 3.01 13.58
N GLU A 955 35.68 3.60 14.77
CA GLU A 955 35.56 5.05 14.96
C GLU A 955 36.76 5.84 14.43
N LYS A 956 37.97 5.27 14.49
CA LYS A 956 39.15 5.94 13.97
C LYS A 956 39.10 6.10 12.45
N GLU A 957 38.74 5.05 11.72
CA GLU A 957 38.63 5.12 10.25
C GLU A 957 37.57 6.13 9.82
N ARG A 958 36.43 6.20 10.54
CA ARG A 958 35.42 7.24 10.33
C ARG A 958 35.97 8.63 10.62
N LEU A 959 36.70 8.82 11.72
CA LEU A 959 37.34 10.10 12.03
C LEU A 959 38.38 10.51 10.98
N VAL A 960 39.13 9.57 10.42
CA VAL A 960 40.08 9.85 9.33
C VAL A 960 39.34 10.41 8.12
N ILE A 961 38.19 9.85 7.76
CA ILE A 961 37.35 10.37 6.66
C ILE A 961 36.91 11.81 6.95
N ILE A 962 36.40 12.09 8.15
CA ILE A 962 35.99 13.45 8.56
C ILE A 962 37.16 14.44 8.50
N ARG A 963 38.35 14.03 8.97
CA ARG A 963 39.57 14.85 8.88
C ARG A 963 40.00 15.11 7.44
N THR A 964 39.92 14.09 6.58
CA THR A 964 40.23 14.22 5.15
C THR A 964 39.27 15.22 4.50
N MET A 965 37.96 15.13 4.78
CA MET A 965 36.97 16.09 4.28
C MET A 965 37.30 17.53 4.70
N HIS A 966 37.56 17.75 5.98
CA HIS A 966 37.87 19.08 6.50
C HIS A 966 39.19 19.63 5.93
N ALA A 967 40.25 18.82 5.90
CA ALA A 967 41.54 19.23 5.35
C ALA A 967 41.44 19.51 3.84
N HIS A 968 40.75 18.66 3.09
CA HIS A 968 40.58 18.85 1.65
C HIS A 968 39.84 20.15 1.34
N ALA A 969 38.71 20.40 2.01
CA ALA A 969 37.95 21.64 1.81
C ALA A 969 38.73 22.91 2.21
N GLN A 970 39.69 22.80 3.13
CA GLN A 970 40.54 23.91 3.56
C GLN A 970 41.63 24.26 2.53
N PHE A 971 42.20 23.26 1.84
CA PHE A 971 43.38 23.43 0.99
C PHE A 971 43.13 23.29 -0.51
N CYS A 972 41.93 22.89 -0.93
CA CYS A 972 41.60 22.72 -2.35
C CYS A 972 41.64 24.05 -3.12
N TRP A 973 41.89 23.97 -4.44
CA TRP A 973 41.80 25.12 -5.33
C TRP A 973 40.36 25.64 -5.47
N SER A 974 40.25 26.93 -5.80
CA SER A 974 38.95 27.54 -6.11
C SER A 974 38.40 27.00 -7.43
N GLY A 975 37.18 26.48 -7.42
CA GLY A 975 36.48 25.94 -8.58
C GLY A 975 35.34 25.03 -8.13
N ASP A 976 34.51 24.59 -9.07
CA ASP A 976 33.42 23.65 -8.81
C ASP A 976 33.40 22.56 -9.89
N ASN A 977 33.50 21.32 -9.45
CA ASN A 977 33.44 20.12 -10.28
C ASN A 977 32.15 19.31 -10.06
N THR A 978 31.07 19.94 -9.58
CA THR A 978 29.77 19.28 -9.34
C THR A 978 29.27 18.52 -10.59
N LEU A 979 29.31 19.13 -11.78
CA LEU A 979 28.83 18.48 -13.01
C LEU A 979 29.71 17.28 -13.43
N PRO A 980 31.06 17.41 -13.54
CA PRO A 980 31.93 16.26 -13.75
C PRO A 980 31.76 15.15 -12.72
N ALA A 981 31.62 15.48 -11.43
CA ALA A 981 31.44 14.53 -10.35
C ALA A 981 30.12 13.77 -10.47
N ALA A 982 29.01 14.47 -10.73
CA ALA A 982 27.70 13.87 -10.97
C ALA A 982 27.72 12.93 -12.19
N LYS A 983 28.33 13.38 -13.30
CA LYS A 983 28.44 12.58 -14.52
C LYS A 983 29.31 11.34 -14.32
N HIS A 984 30.44 11.47 -13.63
CA HIS A 984 31.30 10.35 -13.27
C HIS A 984 30.56 9.34 -12.39
N ALA A 985 29.90 9.82 -11.33
CA ALA A 985 29.15 8.96 -10.41
C ALA A 985 28.05 8.17 -11.11
N ILE A 986 27.24 8.82 -11.95
CA ILE A 986 26.12 8.19 -12.65
C ILE A 986 26.62 7.20 -13.72
N SER A 987 27.58 7.59 -14.54
CA SER A 987 28.10 6.74 -15.63
C SER A 987 28.81 5.48 -15.12
N THR A 988 29.59 5.61 -14.04
CA THR A 988 30.30 4.45 -13.47
C THR A 988 29.34 3.52 -12.73
N LEU A 989 28.36 4.06 -11.99
CA LEU A 989 27.37 3.23 -11.28
C LEU A 989 26.43 2.51 -12.25
N GLY A 990 26.04 3.14 -13.37
CA GLY A 990 25.21 2.53 -14.41
C GLY A 990 25.87 1.33 -15.12
N ASN A 991 27.19 1.17 -15.02
CA ASN A 991 27.88 0.01 -15.58
C ASN A 991 27.97 -1.18 -14.61
N GLU A 992 27.55 -1.00 -13.35
CA GLU A 992 27.56 -2.07 -12.35
C GLU A 992 26.29 -2.93 -12.43
N ASP A 993 26.46 -4.24 -12.34
CA ASP A 993 25.36 -5.20 -12.42
C ASP A 993 24.64 -5.32 -11.06
N THR A 994 23.62 -4.48 -10.85
CA THR A 994 22.94 -4.28 -9.55
C THR A 994 21.43 -4.15 -9.73
N ASP A 995 20.66 -4.54 -8.71
CA ASP A 995 19.19 -4.46 -8.76
C ASP A 995 18.70 -3.01 -8.76
N GLU A 996 19.36 -2.15 -7.96
CA GLU A 996 19.06 -0.72 -7.87
C GLU A 996 20.34 0.07 -7.63
N SER A 997 20.46 1.23 -8.28
CA SER A 997 21.60 2.14 -8.19
C SER A 997 21.14 3.55 -7.85
N ILE A 998 21.57 4.07 -6.70
CA ILE A 998 21.19 5.40 -6.19
C ILE A 998 22.45 6.26 -6.05
N VAL A 999 22.40 7.48 -6.58
CA VAL A 999 23.46 8.49 -6.42
C VAL A 999 22.90 9.67 -5.61
N LEU A 1000 23.56 10.03 -4.52
CA LEU A 1000 23.21 11.19 -3.67
C LEU A 1000 24.30 12.24 -3.78
N ILE A 1001 23.96 13.42 -4.30
CA ILE A 1001 24.87 14.55 -4.48
C ILE A 1001 24.58 15.57 -3.39
N LEU A 1002 25.50 15.79 -2.45
CA LEU A 1002 25.40 16.84 -1.45
C LEU A 1002 26.08 18.10 -1.98
N SER A 1003 25.34 19.20 -2.08
CA SER A 1003 25.82 20.47 -2.66
C SER A 1003 25.50 21.66 -1.76
N ASP A 1004 26.34 22.69 -1.81
CA ASP A 1004 26.15 23.96 -1.08
C ASP A 1004 25.14 24.93 -1.74
N ALA A 1005 24.44 24.47 -2.79
CA ALA A 1005 23.47 25.20 -3.61
C ALA A 1005 24.03 26.42 -4.38
N ASN A 1006 25.35 26.55 -4.48
CA ASN A 1006 26.01 27.74 -5.02
C ASN A 1006 26.29 27.64 -6.55
N LEU A 1007 25.46 26.90 -7.28
CA LEU A 1007 25.66 26.56 -8.71
C LEU A 1007 25.77 27.81 -9.61
N ARG A 1008 25.04 28.89 -9.29
CA ARG A 1008 25.01 30.11 -10.11
C ARG A 1008 26.34 30.84 -10.13
N ARG A 1009 27.09 30.85 -9.02
CA ARG A 1009 28.40 31.53 -8.94
C ARG A 1009 29.46 30.84 -9.80
N TYR A 1010 29.29 29.56 -10.06
CA TYR A 1010 30.16 28.77 -10.92
C TYR A 1010 29.66 28.69 -12.37
N GLY A 1011 28.58 29.40 -12.70
CA GLY A 1011 28.02 29.43 -14.05
C GLY A 1011 27.34 28.12 -14.46
N ILE A 1012 26.94 27.28 -13.51
CA ILE A 1012 26.28 26.00 -13.77
C ILE A 1012 24.76 26.22 -13.91
N PRO A 1013 24.18 25.99 -15.10
CA PRO A 1013 22.74 26.08 -15.28
C PRO A 1013 22.04 24.86 -14.64
N PRO A 1014 20.95 25.06 -13.88
CA PRO A 1014 20.22 23.96 -13.22
C PRO A 1014 19.70 22.91 -14.21
N GLU A 1015 19.38 23.32 -15.43
CA GLU A 1015 18.90 22.44 -16.50
C GLU A 1015 19.96 21.42 -16.92
N GLU A 1016 21.25 21.78 -16.87
CA GLU A 1016 22.36 20.89 -17.20
C GLU A 1016 22.59 19.84 -16.11
N LEU A 1017 22.53 20.24 -14.84
CA LEU A 1017 22.56 19.29 -13.73
C LEU A 1017 21.35 18.34 -13.78
N GLY A 1018 20.15 18.87 -14.02
CA GLY A 1018 18.93 18.06 -14.19
C GLY A 1018 19.02 17.07 -15.36
N GLY A 1019 19.64 17.48 -16.48
CA GLY A 1019 19.90 16.60 -17.62
C GLY A 1019 20.90 15.49 -17.30
N ILE A 1020 21.96 15.77 -16.54
CA ILE A 1020 22.93 14.76 -16.09
C ILE A 1020 22.26 13.77 -15.12
N MET A 1021 21.49 14.27 -14.15
CA MET A 1021 20.78 13.44 -13.16
C MET A 1021 19.78 12.46 -13.78
N THR A 1022 19.27 12.77 -14.98
CA THR A 1022 18.29 11.95 -15.72
C THR A 1022 18.91 11.23 -16.92
N SER A 1023 20.23 11.23 -17.04
CA SER A 1023 20.95 10.71 -18.23
C SER A 1023 20.96 9.18 -18.35
N ASP A 1024 20.93 8.44 -17.24
CA ASP A 1024 20.81 6.97 -17.23
C ASP A 1024 19.57 6.55 -16.42
N PRO A 1025 18.56 5.92 -17.04
CA PRO A 1025 17.34 5.51 -16.35
C PRO A 1025 17.56 4.39 -15.31
N ARG A 1026 18.72 3.72 -15.32
CA ARG A 1026 19.08 2.68 -14.34
C ARG A 1026 19.61 3.26 -13.03
N VAL A 1027 19.98 4.55 -13.01
CA VAL A 1027 20.57 5.21 -11.85
C VAL A 1027 19.64 6.32 -11.36
N GLN A 1028 19.19 6.21 -10.12
CA GLN A 1028 18.37 7.22 -9.48
C GLN A 1028 19.27 8.28 -8.81
N ALA A 1029 19.50 9.39 -9.50
CA ALA A 1029 20.31 10.49 -8.97
C ALA A 1029 19.45 11.52 -8.21
N HIS A 1030 19.86 11.90 -7.00
CA HIS A 1030 19.24 12.92 -6.17
C HIS A 1030 20.27 13.94 -5.72
N VAL A 1031 19.86 15.21 -5.61
CA VAL A 1031 20.68 16.28 -5.02
C VAL A 1031 20.08 16.73 -3.69
N ILE A 1032 20.94 16.90 -2.69
CA ILE A 1032 20.59 17.37 -1.35
C ILE A 1032 21.36 18.67 -1.11
N PHE A 1033 20.64 19.79 -1.08
CA PHE A 1033 21.22 21.09 -0.78
C PHE A 1033 21.40 21.25 0.73
N ILE A 1034 22.64 21.35 1.18
CA ILE A 1034 23.04 21.42 2.61
C ILE A 1034 23.45 22.83 3.06
N GLY A 1035 23.37 23.80 2.14
CA GLY A 1035 23.53 25.23 2.39
C GLY A 1035 22.66 26.03 1.43
N SER A 1036 22.44 27.31 1.72
CA SER A 1036 21.76 28.25 0.83
C SER A 1036 22.26 29.68 1.06
N LEU A 1037 22.45 30.45 0.00
CA LEU A 1037 22.69 31.88 0.05
C LEU A 1037 21.40 32.62 -0.33
N GLY A 1038 20.57 32.96 0.66
CA GLY A 1038 19.22 33.48 0.42
C GLY A 1038 18.26 32.37 -0.03
N ASP A 1039 17.41 32.65 -1.03
CA ASP A 1039 16.39 31.71 -1.56
C ASP A 1039 16.92 30.81 -2.71
N GLU A 1040 18.24 30.69 -2.86
CA GLU A 1040 18.87 30.02 -4.01
C GLU A 1040 18.55 28.52 -4.06
N ALA A 1041 18.61 27.81 -2.92
CA ALA A 1041 18.27 26.39 -2.85
C ALA A 1041 16.79 26.11 -3.24
N ASP A 1042 15.85 26.95 -2.81
CA ASP A 1042 14.44 26.83 -3.19
C ASP A 1042 14.20 27.12 -4.67
N MET A 1043 14.94 28.07 -5.26
CA MET A 1043 14.89 28.33 -6.70
C MET A 1043 15.43 27.14 -7.50
N LEU A 1044 16.57 26.59 -7.11
CA LEU A 1044 17.19 25.42 -7.75
C LEU A 1044 16.27 24.21 -7.69
N ARG A 1045 15.68 23.95 -6.51
CA ARG A 1045 14.72 22.87 -6.32
C ARG A 1045 13.50 22.96 -7.24
N ARG A 1046 13.01 24.17 -7.56
CA ARG A 1046 11.90 24.37 -8.50
C ARG A 1046 12.28 24.15 -9.97
N LYS A 1047 13.56 24.29 -10.31
CA LYS A 1047 14.07 24.15 -11.69
C LYS A 1047 14.60 22.75 -12.01
N LEU A 1048 14.97 21.98 -10.99
CA LEU A 1048 15.40 20.58 -11.12
C LEU A 1048 14.19 19.62 -11.22
N PRO A 1049 14.39 18.38 -11.72
CA PRO A 1049 13.33 17.38 -11.80
C PRO A 1049 12.63 17.17 -10.45
N ALA A 1050 11.30 17.15 -10.46
CA ALA A 1050 10.51 17.02 -9.23
C ALA A 1050 10.81 15.69 -8.53
N GLY A 1051 11.05 15.74 -7.21
CA GLY A 1051 11.39 14.56 -6.41
C GLY A 1051 12.86 14.15 -6.45
N HIS A 1052 13.71 14.83 -7.23
CA HIS A 1052 15.16 14.59 -7.30
C HIS A 1052 16.00 15.63 -6.55
N ALA A 1053 15.37 16.71 -6.05
CA ALA A 1053 16.05 17.78 -5.33
C ALA A 1053 15.44 17.98 -3.94
N HIS A 1054 16.30 17.94 -2.92
CA HIS A 1054 15.96 18.05 -1.51
C HIS A 1054 16.75 19.19 -0.86
N ILE A 1055 16.21 19.78 0.20
CA ILE A 1055 16.87 20.83 0.97
C ILE A 1055 17.00 20.30 2.40
N CYS A 1056 18.23 20.29 2.92
CA CYS A 1056 18.59 19.75 4.22
C CYS A 1056 19.42 20.80 4.98
N MET A 1057 18.74 21.80 5.56
CA MET A 1057 19.38 22.83 6.40
C MET A 1057 19.65 22.35 7.83
N ASP A 1058 19.02 21.23 8.23
CA ASP A 1058 19.17 20.56 9.51
C ASP A 1058 19.35 19.05 9.27
N VAL A 1059 20.40 18.45 9.84
CA VAL A 1059 20.71 17.02 9.70
C VAL A 1059 19.60 16.14 10.28
N ALA A 1060 18.78 16.65 11.20
CA ALA A 1060 17.59 15.98 11.69
C ALA A 1060 16.57 15.65 10.58
N SER A 1061 16.58 16.39 9.46
CA SER A 1061 15.72 16.12 8.30
C SER A 1061 16.25 15.04 7.36
N LEU A 1062 17.53 14.64 7.49
CA LEU A 1062 18.17 13.69 6.58
C LEU A 1062 17.52 12.30 6.61
N PRO A 1063 17.15 11.69 7.75
CA PRO A 1063 16.45 10.40 7.76
C PRO A 1063 15.14 10.44 6.99
N GLN A 1064 14.38 11.53 7.07
CA GLN A 1064 13.12 11.71 6.34
C GLN A 1064 13.37 11.85 4.83
N ILE A 1065 14.41 12.59 4.43
CA ILE A 1065 14.83 12.72 3.02
C ILE A 1065 15.26 11.35 2.47
N MET A 1066 16.07 10.60 3.22
CA MET A 1066 16.49 9.25 2.86
C MET A 1066 15.29 8.30 2.76
N GLN A 1067 14.34 8.38 3.69
CA GLN A 1067 13.09 7.63 3.61
C GLN A 1067 12.30 7.98 2.35
N GLN A 1068 12.18 9.26 1.98
CA GLN A 1068 11.52 9.68 0.74
C GLN A 1068 12.23 9.13 -0.49
N ILE A 1069 13.57 9.16 -0.51
CA ILE A 1069 14.38 8.63 -1.61
C ILE A 1069 14.19 7.12 -1.74
N PHE A 1070 14.35 6.35 -0.66
CA PHE A 1070 14.15 4.91 -0.68
C PHE A 1070 12.69 4.50 -0.91
N ALA A 1071 11.72 5.25 -0.38
CA ALA A 1071 10.30 5.00 -0.61
C ALA A 1071 9.89 5.34 -2.05
N SER A 1072 10.50 6.35 -2.68
CA SER A 1072 10.29 6.64 -4.10
C SER A 1072 10.81 5.50 -4.99
N SER A 1073 11.90 4.85 -4.60
CA SER A 1073 12.41 3.64 -5.25
C SER A 1073 11.45 2.45 -5.03
N LEU A 1074 10.96 2.23 -3.80
CA LEU A 1074 9.96 1.18 -3.52
C LEU A 1074 8.61 1.39 -4.21
N LEU A 1075 8.14 2.63 -4.30
CA LEU A 1075 6.89 2.97 -4.98
C LEU A 1075 7.02 2.81 -6.49
N GLN A 1076 8.23 2.61 -7.03
CA GLN A 1076 8.46 2.17 -8.40
C GLN A 1076 8.37 0.65 -8.57
N ASP A 1077 8.45 -0.13 -7.50
CA ASP A 1077 8.30 -1.59 -7.53
C ASP A 1077 6.86 -2.07 -7.25
N SER A 1078 6.01 -1.24 -6.65
CA SER A 1078 4.55 -1.47 -6.47
C SER A 1078 3.73 -0.78 -7.56
#